data_AF-B0F9M1-F1
#
_entry.id   AF-B0F9M1-F1
#
_cell.length_a   1.000
_cell.length_b   1.000
_cell.length_c   1.000
_cell.angle_alpha   90.00
_cell.angle_beta   90.00
_cell.angle_gamma   90.00
#
_symmetry.space_group_name_H-M   'P 1'
#
loop_
_entity.id
_entity.type
_entity.pdbx_description
1 polymer ?
#
loop_
_entity_poly.entity_id
_entity_poly.type
_entity_poly.pdbx_seq_one_letter_code
_entity_poly.pdbx_strand_id
1 'polypeptide(L)'
;MQQDNIEGIEEQFNGLNINGQTGVVYDLEQLKHKSVRQHVECPARLQSIFNHLTTQGLLKSPLVHIVDKLKPAEKSIVKYAHDDNYIEFIEGMWPEKTKKKEIYMLDTYFNQSSKDAAYLGVGGVIESVDRIISKQWKNAFCIIRPPGHHSGESKVCTGFCFFNNVAIAAKYLQKNHGVKKVLIFDWDIHHGDGTQHIFQDDPNVLFVSMHRHDDGSFYPQSGSVTNNGSGEGKGFKINIPWDIGYSQNALTAGTDEYIYAFERIAFPIIQEFQPEFILISAGFDSAEGDPLGQCKLTYEGYAYLTRRLMDITNGKNILVVLEGGYNLESISWAAESVLRTLTGEAFPLEKGQRKCSIQELKDRIQPNIVGFNAVKQCLQEYGQYWKMLGEFGNQFDKQMIRNVTETSQISAGHELNFMIKGDQLWKKCKKNEIAFYKDLNNPNSKYKEENEKLKKFLPKLIGIENYNNNEYVVLENLNFGRSKGSIIDFKLGRTTLHSSYSAEKQKQADKKDTKSTSRQYGYRLSGALLKNDLGIPVEILKKGTYLLCLSLKEIHQYIKKLFSSNTSHFDQINIVPLQEFIKFLEELLDFHENVNTRQFIASSIMAIVDNTNNSYAFKYIDFNYVGDHPEGGPQRDPNVIFGIKNLLESCKKIYNSALNKKAK
;
A
#
# COMPACT_ATOMS: atom_id res chain seq x y z
N MET A 1 -42.79 19.65 45.25
CA MET A 1 -42.50 20.27 43.93
C MET A 1 -41.10 19.89 43.42
N GLN A 2 -40.64 18.64 43.62
CA GLN A 2 -39.29 18.21 43.20
C GLN A 2 -39.27 16.75 42.73
N GLN A 3 -40.41 16.24 42.25
CA GLN A 3 -40.51 14.92 41.60
C GLN A 3 -41.13 15.04 40.20
N ASP A 4 -42.05 15.98 39.98
CA ASP A 4 -42.71 16.18 38.68
C ASP A 4 -41.84 16.82 37.57
N ASN A 5 -40.60 17.22 37.89
CA ASN A 5 -39.65 17.80 36.91
C ASN A 5 -38.63 16.79 36.37
N ILE A 6 -38.59 15.56 36.90
CA ILE A 6 -37.67 14.51 36.42
C ILE A 6 -38.34 13.66 35.34
N GLU A 7 -39.64 13.38 35.45
CA GLU A 7 -40.38 12.61 34.43
C GLU A 7 -40.52 13.38 33.10
N GLY A 8 -40.72 14.71 33.13
CA GLY A 8 -40.74 15.53 31.91
C GLY A 8 -39.37 15.71 31.23
N ILE A 9 -38.27 15.55 31.98
CA ILE A 9 -36.90 15.56 31.43
C ILE A 9 -36.54 14.16 30.94
N GLU A 10 -36.97 13.08 31.59
CA GLU A 10 -36.79 11.71 31.10
C GLU A 10 -37.65 11.41 29.87
N GLU A 11 -38.84 11.99 29.69
CA GLU A 11 -39.59 11.91 28.43
C GLU A 11 -38.98 12.78 27.32
N GLN A 12 -38.40 13.95 27.64
CA GLN A 12 -37.61 14.73 26.68
C GLN A 12 -36.26 14.09 26.32
N PHE A 13 -35.64 13.32 27.23
CA PHE A 13 -34.42 12.54 26.96
C PHE A 13 -34.72 11.19 26.28
N ASN A 14 -35.84 10.53 26.59
CA ASN A 14 -36.27 9.30 25.90
C ASN A 14 -36.86 9.60 24.50
N GLY A 15 -37.33 10.82 24.26
CA GLY A 15 -37.64 11.32 22.92
C GLY A 15 -36.42 11.77 22.09
N LEU A 16 -35.21 11.72 22.65
CA LEU A 16 -33.97 12.21 22.02
C LEU A 16 -32.80 11.21 22.03
N ASN A 17 -33.01 9.93 22.39
CA ASN A 17 -31.92 8.96 22.55
C ASN A 17 -32.12 7.65 21.78
N ILE A 18 -32.00 7.70 20.45
CA ILE A 18 -31.48 6.59 19.64
C ILE A 18 -30.53 7.19 18.59
N ASN A 19 -29.27 7.42 18.97
CA ASN A 19 -28.22 7.67 17.98
C ASN A 19 -28.06 6.39 17.13
N GLY A 20 -28.58 6.42 15.90
CA GLY A 20 -28.89 5.25 15.07
C GLY A 20 -27.80 4.17 15.04
N GLN A 21 -28.24 2.91 15.13
CA GLN A 21 -27.37 1.75 14.92
C GLN A 21 -26.84 1.72 13.48
N THR A 22 -25.69 1.06 13.29
CA THR A 22 -25.20 0.68 11.97
C THR A 22 -25.97 -0.55 11.50
N GLY A 23 -26.57 -0.47 10.32
CA GLY A 23 -27.20 -1.62 9.67
C GLY A 23 -26.16 -2.59 9.15
N VAL A 24 -26.38 -3.90 9.33
CA VAL A 24 -25.61 -4.95 8.66
C VAL A 24 -26.58 -5.88 7.97
N VAL A 25 -26.37 -6.06 6.68
CA VAL A 25 -27.28 -6.80 5.79
C VAL A 25 -26.53 -7.96 5.17
N TYR A 26 -27.04 -9.17 5.31
CA TYR A 26 -26.52 -10.38 4.65
C TYR A 26 -27.64 -11.42 4.49
N ASP A 27 -27.46 -12.39 3.60
CA ASP A 27 -28.31 -13.58 3.55
C ASP A 27 -27.47 -14.83 3.25
N LEU A 28 -27.54 -15.84 4.11
CA LEU A 28 -26.81 -17.09 3.89
C LEU A 28 -27.39 -17.90 2.73
N GLU A 29 -28.59 -17.60 2.25
CA GLU A 29 -29.13 -18.17 1.01
C GLU A 29 -28.27 -17.81 -0.22
N GLN A 30 -27.58 -16.66 -0.20
CA GLN A 30 -26.64 -16.28 -1.27
C GLN A 30 -25.44 -17.24 -1.36
N LEU A 31 -25.16 -18.08 -0.35
CA LEU A 31 -24.11 -19.11 -0.42
C LEU A 31 -24.44 -20.24 -1.41
N LYS A 32 -25.72 -20.37 -1.82
CA LYS A 32 -26.15 -21.37 -2.80
C LYS A 32 -25.74 -21.02 -4.21
N HIS A 33 -25.48 -19.75 -4.51
CA HIS A 33 -24.84 -19.31 -5.76
C HIS A 33 -23.37 -19.73 -5.75
N LYS A 34 -23.03 -20.87 -6.35
CA LYS A 34 -21.69 -21.46 -6.29
C LYS A 34 -21.35 -22.13 -7.61
N SER A 35 -20.09 -22.04 -7.99
CA SER A 35 -19.52 -22.73 -9.16
C SER A 35 -19.14 -24.16 -8.80
N VAL A 36 -19.35 -25.14 -9.70
CA VAL A 36 -18.75 -26.48 -9.55
C VAL A 36 -17.24 -26.49 -9.77
N ARG A 37 -16.72 -25.53 -10.53
CA ARG A 37 -15.29 -25.33 -10.75
C ARG A 37 -14.70 -24.47 -9.65
N GLN A 38 -13.41 -24.65 -9.37
CA GLN A 38 -12.67 -23.69 -8.56
C GLN A 38 -12.79 -22.30 -9.20
N HIS A 39 -13.23 -21.35 -8.39
CA HIS A 39 -13.52 -19.99 -8.83
C HIS A 39 -13.18 -19.02 -7.69
N VAL A 40 -12.57 -17.90 -8.01
CA VAL A 40 -12.13 -16.90 -7.01
C VAL A 40 -13.33 -16.22 -6.35
N GLU A 41 -14.34 -15.83 -7.14
CA GLU A 41 -15.65 -15.44 -6.62
C GLU A 41 -16.39 -16.72 -6.17
N CYS A 42 -16.53 -16.90 -4.86
CA CYS A 42 -17.13 -18.10 -4.29
C CYS A 42 -17.85 -17.81 -2.96
N PRO A 43 -18.74 -18.72 -2.50
CA PRO A 43 -19.47 -18.56 -1.24
C PRO A 43 -18.59 -18.34 -0.01
N ALA A 44 -17.36 -18.86 -0.03
CA ALA A 44 -16.43 -18.74 1.10
C ALA A 44 -16.10 -17.29 1.45
N ARG A 45 -16.21 -16.35 0.50
CA ARG A 45 -16.00 -14.91 0.72
C ARG A 45 -16.99 -14.32 1.72
N LEU A 46 -18.30 -14.52 1.49
CA LEU A 46 -19.35 -14.05 2.40
C LEU A 46 -19.27 -14.81 3.73
N GLN A 47 -19.07 -16.13 3.66
CA GLN A 47 -18.99 -16.98 4.85
C GLN A 47 -17.81 -16.61 5.76
N SER A 48 -16.63 -16.26 5.21
CA SER A 48 -15.46 -15.88 6.01
C SER A 48 -15.70 -14.55 6.73
N ILE A 49 -16.27 -13.55 6.06
CA ILE A 49 -16.65 -12.28 6.69
C ILE A 49 -17.65 -12.54 7.83
N PHE A 50 -18.74 -13.26 7.56
CA PHE A 50 -19.77 -13.55 8.57
C PHE A 50 -19.18 -14.27 9.80
N ASN A 51 -18.38 -15.32 9.58
CA ASN A 51 -17.75 -16.08 10.66
C ASN A 51 -16.78 -15.21 11.46
N HIS A 52 -15.98 -14.38 10.78
CA HIS A 52 -15.00 -13.50 11.41
C HIS A 52 -15.69 -12.45 12.27
N LEU A 53 -16.64 -11.68 11.71
CA LEU A 53 -17.38 -10.66 12.44
C LEU A 53 -18.19 -11.23 13.62
N THR A 54 -18.71 -12.45 13.47
CA THR A 54 -19.37 -13.18 14.57
C THR A 54 -18.37 -13.54 15.68
N THR A 55 -17.20 -14.05 15.32
CA THR A 55 -16.14 -14.44 16.26
C THR A 55 -15.58 -13.23 17.01
N GLN A 56 -15.44 -12.08 16.33
CA GLN A 56 -15.03 -10.82 16.96
C GLN A 56 -16.13 -10.17 17.80
N GLY A 57 -17.34 -10.75 17.84
CA GLY A 57 -18.48 -10.24 18.61
C GLY A 57 -19.16 -9.00 18.00
N LEU A 58 -18.74 -8.55 16.81
CA LEU A 58 -19.24 -7.33 16.18
C LEU A 58 -20.71 -7.44 15.77
N LEU A 59 -21.13 -8.61 15.29
CA LEU A 59 -22.54 -8.87 14.97
C LEU A 59 -23.45 -8.94 16.20
N LYS A 60 -22.88 -9.00 17.41
CA LYS A 60 -23.62 -8.96 18.69
C LYS A 60 -23.51 -7.60 19.38
N SER A 61 -22.81 -6.65 18.78
CA SER A 61 -22.64 -5.30 19.33
C SER A 61 -23.99 -4.60 19.41
N PRO A 62 -24.32 -3.90 20.52
CA PRO A 62 -25.55 -3.10 20.60
C PRO A 62 -25.57 -1.95 19.59
N LEU A 63 -24.42 -1.61 19.00
CA LEU A 63 -24.28 -0.59 17.95
C LEU A 63 -24.71 -1.09 16.56
N VAL A 64 -24.99 -2.38 16.41
CA VAL A 64 -25.32 -3.03 15.13
C VAL A 64 -26.76 -3.53 15.14
N HIS A 65 -27.46 -3.31 14.04
CA HIS A 65 -28.77 -3.91 13.76
C HIS A 65 -28.67 -4.77 12.50
N ILE A 66 -28.99 -6.06 12.63
CA ILE A 66 -28.85 -7.04 11.56
C ILE A 66 -30.17 -7.26 10.82
N VAL A 67 -30.09 -7.36 9.49
CA VAL A 67 -31.10 -8.00 8.63
C VAL A 67 -30.44 -9.19 7.95
N ASP A 68 -30.87 -10.40 8.33
CA ASP A 68 -30.29 -11.69 7.90
C ASP A 68 -31.20 -12.52 6.98
N LYS A 69 -32.35 -11.95 6.60
CA LYS A 69 -33.34 -12.53 5.69
C LYS A 69 -33.78 -11.45 4.72
N LEU A 70 -33.20 -11.47 3.53
CA LEU A 70 -33.43 -10.44 2.53
C LEU A 70 -34.69 -10.74 1.74
N LYS A 71 -35.30 -9.67 1.23
CA LYS A 71 -36.39 -9.78 0.25
C LYS A 71 -35.82 -9.55 -1.14
N PRO A 72 -36.18 -10.36 -2.14
CA PRO A 72 -35.74 -10.12 -3.50
C PRO A 72 -36.31 -8.79 -4.01
N ALA A 73 -35.50 -8.02 -4.72
CA ALA A 73 -35.97 -6.82 -5.39
C ALA A 73 -36.98 -7.15 -6.50
N GLU A 74 -37.89 -6.21 -6.76
CA GLU A 74 -38.72 -6.28 -7.95
C GLU A 74 -37.89 -6.00 -9.22
N LYS A 75 -38.25 -6.64 -10.34
CA LYS A 75 -37.63 -6.39 -11.65
C LYS A 75 -37.69 -4.90 -12.06
N SER A 76 -38.76 -4.19 -11.67
CA SER A 76 -38.96 -2.75 -11.89
C SER A 76 -37.81 -1.91 -11.31
N ILE A 77 -37.23 -2.33 -10.18
CA ILE A 77 -36.10 -1.65 -9.53
C ILE A 77 -34.80 -1.91 -10.29
N VAL A 78 -34.59 -3.14 -10.80
CA VAL A 78 -33.41 -3.47 -11.62
C VAL A 78 -33.37 -2.63 -12.91
N LYS A 79 -34.54 -2.31 -13.49
CA LYS A 79 -34.68 -1.44 -14.67
C LYS A 79 -34.21 0.00 -14.45
N TYR A 80 -33.87 0.39 -13.22
CA TYR A 80 -33.33 1.73 -12.98
C TYR A 80 -31.92 1.92 -13.53
N ALA A 81 -31.14 0.85 -13.63
CA ALA A 81 -29.76 0.88 -14.11
C ALA A 81 -29.51 0.00 -15.34
N HIS A 82 -30.44 -0.90 -15.68
CA HIS A 82 -30.30 -1.85 -16.78
C HIS A 82 -31.46 -1.74 -17.75
N ASP A 83 -31.16 -1.73 -19.05
CA ASP A 83 -32.18 -1.73 -20.09
C ASP A 83 -32.91 -3.10 -20.20
N ASP A 84 -34.07 -3.10 -20.84
CA ASP A 84 -34.89 -4.32 -20.96
C ASP A 84 -34.17 -5.43 -21.74
N ASN A 85 -33.36 -5.09 -22.75
CA ASN A 85 -32.62 -6.07 -23.53
C ASN A 85 -31.57 -6.81 -22.68
N TYR A 86 -30.84 -6.08 -21.82
CA TYR A 86 -29.86 -6.67 -20.92
C TYR A 86 -30.54 -7.57 -19.89
N ILE A 87 -31.64 -7.12 -19.29
CA ILE A 87 -32.36 -7.92 -18.30
C ILE A 87 -32.94 -9.19 -18.95
N GLU A 88 -33.47 -9.10 -20.17
CA GLU A 88 -33.94 -10.25 -20.94
C GLU A 88 -32.82 -11.23 -21.27
N PHE A 89 -31.63 -10.73 -21.66
CA PHE A 89 -30.44 -11.55 -21.87
C PHE A 89 -30.08 -12.33 -20.60
N ILE A 90 -29.93 -11.64 -19.47
CA ILE A 90 -29.60 -12.25 -18.17
C ILE A 90 -30.67 -13.26 -17.76
N GLU A 91 -31.94 -12.91 -17.94
CA GLU A 91 -33.04 -13.81 -17.63
C GLU A 91 -33.07 -15.08 -18.50
N GLY A 92 -32.68 -14.98 -19.76
CA GLY A 92 -32.53 -16.12 -20.67
C GLY A 92 -31.38 -17.05 -20.28
N MET A 93 -30.41 -16.55 -19.51
CA MET A 93 -29.25 -17.30 -19.03
C MET A 93 -29.49 -18.01 -17.70
N TRP A 94 -30.59 -17.73 -17.00
CA TRP A 94 -30.93 -18.47 -15.79
C TRP A 94 -31.10 -19.97 -16.09
N PRO A 95 -30.46 -20.88 -15.33
CA PRO A 95 -30.50 -22.30 -15.65
C PRO A 95 -31.91 -22.89 -15.79
N GLU A 96 -32.92 -22.37 -15.07
CA GLU A 96 -34.31 -22.79 -15.25
C GLU A 96 -34.91 -22.47 -16.64
N LYS A 97 -34.35 -21.50 -17.36
CA LYS A 97 -34.71 -21.16 -18.74
C LYS A 97 -33.80 -21.85 -19.78
N THR A 98 -32.85 -22.68 -19.34
CA THR A 98 -31.92 -23.38 -20.24
C THR A 98 -31.94 -24.90 -20.04
N LYS A 99 -31.27 -25.63 -20.93
CA LYS A 99 -31.07 -27.09 -20.79
C LYS A 99 -29.88 -27.46 -19.90
N LYS A 100 -29.09 -26.48 -19.44
CA LYS A 100 -27.85 -26.69 -18.69
C LYS A 100 -28.10 -26.43 -17.20
N LYS A 101 -27.52 -27.26 -16.34
CA LYS A 101 -27.58 -27.05 -14.88
C LYS A 101 -26.70 -25.89 -14.40
N GLU A 102 -25.60 -25.64 -15.12
CA GLU A 102 -24.71 -24.51 -14.90
C GLU A 102 -24.23 -23.95 -16.24
N ILE A 103 -24.01 -22.64 -16.28
CA ILE A 103 -23.55 -21.91 -17.46
C ILE A 103 -22.40 -21.02 -17.05
N TYR A 104 -21.41 -20.87 -17.93
CA TYR A 104 -20.31 -19.91 -17.75
C TYR A 104 -20.38 -18.95 -18.94
N MET A 105 -20.55 -17.67 -18.64
CA MET A 105 -20.42 -16.57 -19.59
C MET A 105 -19.15 -15.82 -19.24
N LEU A 106 -18.12 -15.96 -20.08
CA LEU A 106 -16.79 -15.43 -19.80
C LEU A 106 -16.28 -15.87 -18.42
N ASP A 107 -16.19 -14.95 -17.48
CA ASP A 107 -15.74 -15.12 -16.11
C ASP A 107 -16.89 -15.36 -15.11
N THR A 108 -18.15 -15.25 -15.54
CA THR A 108 -19.33 -15.20 -14.67
C THR A 108 -20.13 -16.49 -14.80
N TYR A 109 -20.42 -17.15 -13.67
CA TYR A 109 -21.11 -18.45 -13.65
C TYR A 109 -22.55 -18.34 -13.18
N PHE A 110 -23.42 -19.15 -13.78
CA PHE A 110 -24.84 -19.24 -13.49
C PHE A 110 -25.14 -20.61 -12.93
N ASN A 111 -25.86 -20.67 -11.81
CA ASN A 111 -26.44 -21.89 -11.26
C ASN A 111 -27.90 -21.66 -10.87
N GLN A 112 -28.59 -22.70 -10.40
CA GLN A 112 -30.03 -22.64 -10.07
C GLN A 112 -30.40 -21.61 -8.99
N SER A 113 -29.43 -21.14 -8.21
CA SER A 113 -29.63 -20.14 -7.16
C SER A 113 -29.05 -18.76 -7.51
N SER A 114 -28.43 -18.59 -8.69
CA SER A 114 -27.85 -17.32 -9.13
C SER A 114 -28.90 -16.21 -9.21
N LYS A 115 -30.08 -16.52 -9.77
CA LYS A 115 -31.18 -15.56 -9.88
C LYS A 115 -31.60 -15.04 -8.52
N ASP A 116 -31.92 -15.95 -7.59
CA ASP A 116 -32.36 -15.57 -6.25
C ASP A 116 -31.27 -14.76 -5.53
N ALA A 117 -30.01 -15.20 -5.60
CA ALA A 117 -28.90 -14.48 -4.98
C ALA A 117 -28.72 -13.06 -5.53
N ALA A 118 -28.87 -12.87 -6.86
CA ALA A 118 -28.78 -11.57 -7.51
C ALA A 118 -29.91 -10.62 -7.08
N TYR A 119 -31.17 -11.09 -7.09
CA TYR A 119 -32.31 -10.27 -6.67
C TYR A 119 -32.32 -10.00 -5.16
N LEU A 120 -31.88 -10.95 -4.33
CA LEU A 120 -31.69 -10.74 -2.88
C LEU A 120 -30.62 -9.67 -2.61
N GLY A 121 -29.52 -9.69 -3.38
CA GLY A 121 -28.46 -8.68 -3.28
C GLY A 121 -29.01 -7.26 -3.52
N VAL A 122 -29.69 -7.05 -4.65
CA VAL A 122 -30.34 -5.77 -4.96
C VAL A 122 -31.35 -5.39 -3.89
N GLY A 123 -32.18 -6.33 -3.44
CA GLY A 123 -33.21 -6.06 -2.43
C GLY A 123 -32.64 -5.65 -1.07
N GLY A 124 -31.56 -6.27 -0.61
CA GLY A 124 -30.87 -5.89 0.61
C GLY A 124 -30.26 -4.48 0.55
N VAL A 125 -29.73 -4.09 -0.62
CA VAL A 125 -29.23 -2.72 -0.83
C VAL A 125 -30.37 -1.70 -0.78
N ILE A 126 -31.51 -1.98 -1.41
CA ILE A 126 -32.68 -1.10 -1.39
C ILE A 126 -33.27 -0.97 0.01
N GLU A 127 -33.41 -2.08 0.74
CA GLU A 127 -33.86 -2.06 2.12
C GLU A 127 -32.92 -1.21 3.00
N SER A 128 -31.61 -1.28 2.76
CA SER A 128 -30.63 -0.44 3.47
C SER A 128 -30.80 1.04 3.17
N VAL A 129 -31.02 1.40 1.90
CA VAL A 129 -31.32 2.78 1.49
C VAL A 129 -32.56 3.29 2.24
N ASP A 130 -33.66 2.55 2.20
CA ASP A 130 -34.92 2.97 2.83
C ASP A 130 -34.75 3.15 4.36
N ARG A 131 -34.03 2.25 5.02
CA ARG A 131 -33.76 2.33 6.47
C ARG A 131 -32.84 3.49 6.85
N ILE A 132 -31.87 3.84 6.00
CA ILE A 132 -31.02 5.01 6.22
C ILE A 132 -31.80 6.31 6.00
N ILE A 133 -32.54 6.44 4.90
CA ILE A 133 -33.33 7.64 4.58
C ILE A 133 -34.42 7.88 5.64
N SER A 134 -35.08 6.82 6.11
CA SER A 134 -36.07 6.88 7.20
C SER A 134 -35.45 7.05 8.59
N LYS A 135 -34.12 7.19 8.68
CA LYS A 135 -33.35 7.37 9.92
C LYS A 135 -33.46 6.22 10.93
N GLN A 136 -33.89 5.04 10.49
CA GLN A 136 -33.81 3.82 11.31
C GLN A 136 -32.35 3.39 11.52
N TRP A 137 -31.50 3.64 10.52
CA TRP A 137 -30.05 3.44 10.59
C TRP A 137 -29.32 4.75 10.30
N LYS A 138 -28.16 4.95 10.92
CA LYS A 138 -27.27 6.09 10.56
C LYS A 138 -26.54 5.81 9.25
N ASN A 139 -26.05 4.59 9.09
CA ASN A 139 -25.28 4.07 7.98
C ASN A 139 -25.42 2.54 7.95
N ALA A 140 -24.97 1.88 6.89
CA ALA A 140 -25.03 0.42 6.83
C ALA A 140 -23.92 -0.21 5.97
N PHE A 141 -23.75 -1.51 6.15
CA PHE A 141 -22.87 -2.36 5.36
C PHE A 141 -23.62 -3.60 4.83
N CYS A 142 -23.76 -3.69 3.50
CA CYS A 142 -24.30 -4.83 2.78
C CYS A 142 -23.20 -5.84 2.45
N ILE A 143 -23.20 -6.97 3.15
CA ILE A 143 -22.32 -8.11 2.91
C ILE A 143 -23.08 -9.09 2.00
N ILE A 144 -23.08 -8.79 0.71
CA ILE A 144 -23.88 -9.49 -0.31
C ILE A 144 -23.02 -10.11 -1.39
N ARG A 145 -23.61 -11.02 -2.17
CA ARG A 145 -23.04 -11.54 -3.42
C ARG A 145 -24.13 -12.05 -4.36
N PRO A 146 -23.96 -11.96 -5.68
CA PRO A 146 -22.76 -11.56 -6.43
C PRO A 146 -22.49 -10.03 -6.42
N PRO A 147 -21.26 -9.60 -6.79
CA PRO A 147 -20.92 -8.19 -6.96
C PRO A 147 -21.71 -7.54 -8.12
N GLY A 148 -21.55 -6.22 -8.31
CA GLY A 148 -22.33 -5.46 -9.28
C GLY A 148 -21.58 -4.44 -10.13
N HIS A 149 -20.45 -3.87 -9.68
CA HIS A 149 -19.91 -2.63 -10.28
C HIS A 149 -19.45 -2.73 -11.75
N HIS A 150 -19.23 -3.94 -12.29
CA HIS A 150 -18.92 -4.19 -13.70
C HIS A 150 -20.15 -4.28 -14.62
N SER A 151 -21.34 -4.43 -14.05
CA SER A 151 -22.56 -4.57 -14.84
C SER A 151 -23.04 -3.19 -15.33
N GLY A 152 -23.24 -3.04 -16.64
CA GLY A 152 -23.81 -1.81 -17.25
C GLY A 152 -23.14 -1.37 -18.54
N GLU A 153 -21.83 -1.58 -18.70
CA GLU A 153 -21.07 -1.19 -19.90
C GLU A 153 -21.27 -2.21 -21.04
N SER A 154 -21.10 -3.50 -20.73
CA SER A 154 -21.29 -4.59 -21.68
C SER A 154 -22.77 -4.99 -21.83
N LYS A 155 -23.14 -5.50 -23.02
CA LYS A 155 -24.45 -6.11 -23.27
C LYS A 155 -24.60 -7.53 -22.72
N VAL A 156 -23.55 -8.07 -22.09
CA VAL A 156 -23.55 -9.36 -21.39
C VAL A 156 -22.92 -9.20 -19.99
N CYS A 157 -23.19 -10.12 -19.06
CA CYS A 157 -22.54 -10.10 -17.74
C CYS A 157 -21.02 -10.34 -17.84
N THR A 158 -20.26 -9.61 -17.04
CA THR A 158 -18.80 -9.64 -16.93
C THR A 158 -18.38 -9.35 -15.49
N GLY A 159 -17.14 -9.68 -15.12
CA GLY A 159 -16.58 -9.32 -13.82
C GLY A 159 -17.34 -9.91 -12.65
N PHE A 160 -17.92 -11.10 -12.83
CA PHE A 160 -18.79 -11.79 -11.85
C PHE A 160 -20.12 -11.08 -11.55
N CYS A 161 -20.45 -10.00 -12.26
CA CYS A 161 -21.57 -9.11 -11.95
C CYS A 161 -22.79 -9.39 -12.85
N PHE A 162 -23.96 -9.61 -12.24
CA PHE A 162 -25.22 -9.68 -12.99
C PHE A 162 -25.95 -8.33 -13.07
N PHE A 163 -26.10 -7.67 -11.92
CA PHE A 163 -26.79 -6.40 -11.79
C PHE A 163 -25.94 -5.45 -10.95
N ASN A 164 -25.87 -4.20 -11.38
CA ASN A 164 -25.15 -3.16 -10.66
C ASN A 164 -25.89 -2.69 -9.41
N ASN A 165 -25.62 -3.34 -8.28
CA ASN A 165 -26.26 -3.07 -6.99
C ASN A 165 -26.17 -1.60 -6.58
N VAL A 166 -24.98 -1.00 -6.70
CA VAL A 166 -24.71 0.39 -6.29
C VAL A 166 -25.34 1.39 -7.24
N ALA A 167 -25.27 1.18 -8.55
CA ALA A 167 -25.92 2.07 -9.52
C ALA A 167 -27.45 2.03 -9.41
N ILE A 168 -28.04 0.86 -9.17
CA ILE A 168 -29.47 0.72 -8.87
C ILE A 168 -29.83 1.55 -7.63
N ALA A 169 -29.04 1.48 -6.57
CA ALA A 169 -29.26 2.25 -5.34
C ALA A 169 -29.21 3.77 -5.59
N ALA A 170 -28.22 4.26 -6.36
CA ALA A 170 -28.11 5.67 -6.71
C ALA A 170 -29.32 6.16 -7.52
N LYS A 171 -29.76 5.42 -8.55
CA LYS A 171 -30.96 5.77 -9.32
C LYS A 171 -32.23 5.68 -8.48
N TYR A 172 -32.31 4.73 -7.55
CA TYR A 172 -33.43 4.61 -6.60
C TYR A 172 -33.48 5.81 -5.63
N LEU A 173 -32.34 6.23 -5.07
CA LEU A 173 -32.23 7.44 -4.26
C LEU A 173 -32.74 8.69 -5.01
N GLN A 174 -32.33 8.86 -6.28
CA GLN A 174 -32.78 9.98 -7.11
C GLN A 174 -34.28 9.93 -7.40
N LYS A 175 -34.80 8.77 -7.83
CA LYS A 175 -36.20 8.62 -8.31
C LYS A 175 -37.22 8.54 -7.18
N ASN A 176 -36.91 7.81 -6.12
CA ASN A 176 -37.86 7.48 -5.05
C ASN A 176 -37.71 8.38 -3.83
N HIS A 177 -36.51 8.90 -3.57
CA HIS A 177 -36.22 9.70 -2.37
C HIS A 177 -35.84 11.17 -2.69
N GLY A 178 -35.77 11.53 -3.97
CA GLY A 178 -35.49 12.91 -4.41
C GLY A 178 -34.08 13.40 -4.06
N VAL A 179 -33.15 12.49 -3.77
CA VAL A 179 -31.76 12.82 -3.46
C VAL A 179 -31.09 13.35 -4.73
N LYS A 180 -30.58 14.59 -4.66
CA LYS A 180 -30.08 15.29 -5.85
C LYS A 180 -28.62 15.01 -6.12
N LYS A 181 -27.79 14.81 -5.11
CA LYS A 181 -26.35 14.60 -5.29
C LYS A 181 -25.89 13.34 -4.59
N VAL A 182 -25.49 12.34 -5.38
CA VAL A 182 -25.00 11.05 -4.86
C VAL A 182 -23.52 10.94 -5.17
N LEU A 183 -22.71 10.62 -4.15
CA LEU A 183 -21.34 10.16 -4.35
C LEU A 183 -21.35 8.63 -4.45
N ILE A 184 -20.76 8.08 -5.49
CA ILE A 184 -20.33 6.68 -5.55
C ILE A 184 -18.81 6.65 -5.45
N PHE A 185 -18.30 6.12 -4.35
CA PHE A 185 -16.87 5.95 -4.11
C PHE A 185 -16.49 4.47 -4.26
N ASP A 186 -15.66 4.16 -5.25
CA ASP A 186 -15.25 2.80 -5.59
C ASP A 186 -13.76 2.61 -5.27
N TRP A 187 -13.46 1.75 -4.30
CA TRP A 187 -12.09 1.37 -3.93
C TRP A 187 -11.76 -0.09 -4.27
N ASP A 188 -12.66 -0.78 -4.98
CA ASP A 188 -12.33 -2.06 -5.60
C ASP A 188 -11.12 -1.84 -6.52
N ILE A 189 -10.21 -2.81 -6.56
CA ILE A 189 -8.99 -2.64 -7.34
C ILE A 189 -9.26 -2.60 -8.84
N HIS A 190 -10.42 -3.09 -9.29
CA HIS A 190 -10.86 -3.00 -10.67
C HIS A 190 -11.73 -1.77 -10.88
N HIS A 191 -11.59 -1.13 -12.04
CA HIS A 191 -12.45 -0.02 -12.41
C HIS A 191 -13.92 -0.50 -12.50
N GLY A 192 -14.81 0.18 -11.76
CA GLY A 192 -16.27 -0.01 -11.85
C GLY A 192 -16.86 0.54 -13.14
N ASP A 193 -16.46 -0.05 -14.27
CA ASP A 193 -16.81 0.36 -15.64
C ASP A 193 -18.32 0.42 -15.89
N GLY A 194 -19.06 -0.57 -15.40
CA GLY A 194 -20.52 -0.56 -15.47
C GLY A 194 -21.13 0.63 -14.73
N THR A 195 -20.65 0.92 -13.53
CA THR A 195 -21.10 2.08 -12.73
C THR A 195 -20.82 3.38 -13.45
N GLN A 196 -19.60 3.55 -13.96
CA GLN A 196 -19.24 4.75 -14.71
C GLN A 196 -20.13 4.93 -15.95
N HIS A 197 -20.35 3.86 -16.73
CA HIS A 197 -21.21 3.89 -17.93
C HIS A 197 -22.61 4.43 -17.62
N ILE A 198 -23.26 3.85 -16.60
CA ILE A 198 -24.65 4.15 -16.23
C ILE A 198 -24.84 5.64 -15.87
N PHE A 199 -23.79 6.31 -15.40
CA PHE A 199 -23.84 7.71 -15.01
C PHE A 199 -22.98 8.62 -15.90
N GLN A 200 -22.46 8.16 -17.05
CA GLN A 200 -21.44 8.87 -17.83
C GLN A 200 -21.85 10.32 -18.17
N ASP A 201 -23.14 10.59 -18.36
CA ASP A 201 -23.72 11.89 -18.68
C ASP A 201 -24.40 12.62 -17.50
N ASP A 202 -24.45 12.00 -16.31
CA ASP A 202 -25.17 12.50 -15.14
C ASP A 202 -24.25 13.33 -14.21
N PRO A 203 -24.41 14.67 -14.14
CA PRO A 203 -23.63 15.54 -13.24
C PRO A 203 -24.08 15.46 -11.77
N ASN A 204 -25.23 14.85 -11.51
CA ASN A 204 -25.78 14.70 -10.16
C ASN A 204 -25.25 13.46 -9.44
N VAL A 205 -24.42 12.66 -10.13
CA VAL A 205 -23.71 11.53 -9.55
C VAL A 205 -22.21 11.71 -9.75
N LEU A 206 -21.50 11.98 -8.65
CA LEU A 206 -20.04 11.98 -8.65
C LEU A 206 -19.57 10.53 -8.49
N PHE A 207 -18.88 9.99 -9.49
CA PHE A 207 -18.22 8.68 -9.39
C PHE A 207 -16.73 8.91 -9.17
N VAL A 208 -16.15 8.28 -8.15
CA VAL A 208 -14.71 8.29 -7.87
C VAL A 208 -14.23 6.86 -7.79
N SER A 209 -13.25 6.48 -8.60
CA SER A 209 -12.68 5.13 -8.59
C SER A 209 -11.17 5.15 -8.43
N MET A 210 -10.64 4.35 -7.50
CA MET A 210 -9.21 4.17 -7.24
C MET A 210 -8.81 2.73 -7.58
N HIS A 211 -8.33 2.52 -8.79
CA HIS A 211 -8.19 1.18 -9.36
C HIS A 211 -6.84 0.99 -10.05
N ARG A 212 -6.41 -0.25 -10.20
CA ARG A 212 -5.28 -0.59 -11.06
C ARG A 212 -5.70 -0.48 -12.52
N HIS A 213 -4.85 0.14 -13.33
CA HIS A 213 -5.10 0.38 -14.74
C HIS A 213 -3.97 -0.14 -15.62
N ASP A 214 -2.72 0.08 -15.21
CA ASP A 214 -1.50 -0.29 -15.96
C ASP A 214 -1.58 0.12 -17.44
N ASP A 215 -1.88 1.40 -17.67
CA ASP A 215 -2.05 1.98 -19.01
C ASP A 215 -3.02 1.18 -19.90
N GLY A 216 -4.14 0.73 -19.32
CA GLY A 216 -5.20 -0.01 -19.99
C GLY A 216 -4.89 -1.49 -20.20
N SER A 217 -3.81 -2.01 -19.60
CA SER A 217 -3.47 -3.44 -19.71
C SER A 217 -4.06 -4.31 -18.61
N PHE A 218 -4.53 -3.73 -17.51
CA PHE A 218 -5.21 -4.45 -16.43
C PHE A 218 -6.72 -4.52 -16.66
N TYR A 219 -7.38 -5.59 -16.21
CA TYR A 219 -8.83 -5.73 -16.34
C TYR A 219 -9.57 -4.60 -15.57
N PRO A 220 -10.62 -3.98 -16.13
CA PRO A 220 -11.31 -4.27 -17.40
C PRO A 220 -10.79 -3.48 -18.62
N GLN A 221 -9.59 -2.89 -18.56
CA GLN A 221 -8.93 -2.06 -19.59
C GLN A 221 -9.52 -0.66 -19.76
N SER A 222 -10.59 -0.32 -19.04
CA SER A 222 -11.15 1.03 -18.94
C SER A 222 -10.70 1.71 -17.64
N GLY A 223 -11.08 2.98 -17.46
CA GLY A 223 -10.73 3.77 -16.26
C GLY A 223 -9.53 4.69 -16.42
N SER A 224 -9.13 5.04 -17.64
CA SER A 224 -8.10 6.07 -17.83
C SER A 224 -8.53 7.40 -17.20
N VAL A 225 -7.56 8.20 -16.77
CA VAL A 225 -7.81 9.55 -16.20
C VAL A 225 -8.62 10.45 -17.15
N THR A 226 -8.44 10.27 -18.47
CA THR A 226 -9.15 11.03 -19.51
C THR A 226 -10.58 10.58 -19.73
N ASN A 227 -10.97 9.40 -19.23
CA ASN A 227 -12.35 8.92 -19.30
C ASN A 227 -13.17 9.51 -18.15
N ASN A 228 -13.55 10.78 -18.26
CA ASN A 228 -14.07 11.58 -17.15
C ASN A 228 -15.54 12.03 -17.27
N GLY A 229 -16.34 11.28 -18.03
CA GLY A 229 -17.74 11.59 -18.30
C GLY A 229 -17.97 12.16 -19.71
N SER A 230 -19.23 12.41 -20.02
CA SER A 230 -19.69 12.95 -21.30
C SER A 230 -20.82 13.96 -21.07
N GLY A 231 -21.11 14.81 -22.07
CA GLY A 231 -22.19 15.79 -21.95
C GLY A 231 -22.06 16.66 -20.69
N GLU A 232 -23.14 16.77 -19.92
CA GLU A 232 -23.17 17.50 -18.64
C GLU A 232 -22.40 16.79 -17.52
N GLY A 233 -22.25 15.46 -17.59
CA GLY A 233 -21.50 14.66 -16.63
C GLY A 233 -19.97 14.75 -16.76
N LYS A 234 -19.44 15.52 -17.72
CA LYS A 234 -18.00 15.71 -17.90
C LYS A 234 -17.37 16.36 -16.66
N GLY A 235 -16.31 15.76 -16.15
CA GLY A 235 -15.64 16.17 -14.90
C GLY A 235 -16.22 15.51 -13.64
N PHE A 236 -17.32 14.74 -13.72
CA PHE A 236 -17.95 14.07 -12.58
C PHE A 236 -17.65 12.56 -12.50
N LYS A 237 -16.81 12.02 -13.39
CA LYS A 237 -16.23 10.68 -13.29
C LYS A 237 -14.73 10.82 -13.04
N ILE A 238 -14.32 10.57 -11.80
CA ILE A 238 -12.96 10.78 -11.30
C ILE A 238 -12.26 9.44 -11.20
N ASN A 239 -11.51 9.11 -12.24
CA ASN A 239 -10.63 7.96 -12.26
C ASN A 239 -9.25 8.32 -11.72
N ILE A 240 -8.80 7.56 -10.73
CA ILE A 240 -7.46 7.62 -10.13
C ILE A 240 -6.75 6.29 -10.45
N PRO A 241 -6.11 6.18 -11.62
CA PRO A 241 -5.50 4.94 -12.08
C PRO A 241 -4.14 4.68 -11.41
N TRP A 242 -3.92 3.45 -10.94
CA TRP A 242 -2.62 2.95 -10.52
C TRP A 242 -1.93 2.24 -11.69
N ASP A 243 -0.81 2.79 -12.13
CA ASP A 243 0.08 2.17 -13.09
C ASP A 243 1.29 1.59 -12.35
N ILE A 244 1.18 0.31 -11.95
CA ILE A 244 2.18 -0.43 -11.16
C ILE A 244 3.01 -1.37 -12.04
N GLY A 245 2.48 -1.78 -13.20
CA GLY A 245 3.14 -2.73 -14.11
C GLY A 245 3.29 -4.14 -13.54
N TYR A 246 3.98 -5.02 -14.28
CA TYR A 246 4.07 -6.46 -13.97
C TYR A 246 5.43 -6.90 -13.41
N SER A 247 6.34 -5.96 -13.16
CA SER A 247 7.67 -6.30 -12.62
C SER A 247 7.57 -6.68 -11.13
N GLN A 248 8.21 -7.77 -10.74
CA GLN A 248 8.22 -8.23 -9.34
C GLN A 248 8.84 -7.22 -8.35
N ASN A 249 9.58 -6.22 -8.84
CA ASN A 249 10.16 -5.14 -8.03
C ASN A 249 9.54 -3.77 -8.30
N ALA A 250 8.45 -3.72 -9.07
CA ALA A 250 7.75 -2.47 -9.23
C ALA A 250 7.19 -2.01 -7.88
N LEU A 251 7.17 -0.70 -7.71
CA LEU A 251 6.41 -0.09 -6.64
C LEU A 251 4.92 -0.32 -6.93
N THR A 252 4.13 -0.47 -5.87
CA THR A 252 2.68 -0.64 -5.98
C THR A 252 1.98 0.43 -5.17
N ALA A 253 0.68 0.63 -5.40
CA ALA A 253 -0.16 1.39 -4.50
C ALA A 253 -0.48 0.58 -3.23
N GLY A 254 -0.38 1.22 -2.08
CA GLY A 254 -0.85 0.76 -0.79
C GLY A 254 -1.43 1.92 0.03
N THR A 255 -1.50 1.77 1.35
CA THR A 255 -2.14 2.76 2.24
C THR A 255 -1.65 4.20 2.01
N ASP A 256 -0.34 4.39 1.82
CA ASP A 256 0.24 5.73 1.63
C ASP A 256 -0.21 6.38 0.32
N GLU A 257 -0.24 5.62 -0.79
CA GLU A 257 -0.71 6.11 -2.09
C GLU A 257 -2.21 6.39 -2.09
N TYR A 258 -3.00 5.50 -1.47
CA TYR A 258 -4.45 5.68 -1.37
C TYR A 258 -4.80 6.92 -0.55
N ILE A 259 -4.16 7.12 0.61
CA ILE A 259 -4.40 8.32 1.42
C ILE A 259 -3.93 9.56 0.67
N TYR A 260 -2.76 9.53 0.02
CA TYR A 260 -2.25 10.67 -0.73
C TYR A 260 -3.22 11.10 -1.84
N ALA A 261 -3.68 10.16 -2.67
CA ALA A 261 -4.61 10.47 -3.75
C ALA A 261 -6.01 10.85 -3.24
N PHE A 262 -6.48 10.22 -2.17
CA PHE A 262 -7.75 10.59 -1.55
C PHE A 262 -7.70 12.04 -1.03
N GLU A 263 -6.68 12.40 -0.24
CA GLU A 263 -6.55 13.75 0.31
C GLU A 263 -6.34 14.81 -0.76
N ARG A 264 -5.63 14.45 -1.84
CA ARG A 264 -5.18 15.42 -2.84
C ARG A 264 -6.16 15.62 -3.99
N ILE A 265 -6.93 14.59 -4.32
CA ILE A 265 -7.87 14.56 -5.46
C ILE A 265 -9.30 14.37 -4.96
N ALA A 266 -9.60 13.20 -4.39
CA ALA A 266 -10.98 12.82 -4.13
C ALA A 266 -11.66 13.73 -3.09
N PHE A 267 -11.02 13.96 -1.94
CA PHE A 267 -11.60 14.69 -0.82
C PHE A 267 -11.93 16.16 -1.17
N PRO A 268 -11.04 16.96 -1.80
CA PRO A 268 -11.38 18.31 -2.24
C PRO A 268 -12.56 18.34 -3.24
N ILE A 269 -12.58 17.41 -4.20
CA ILE A 269 -13.68 17.29 -5.17
C ILE A 269 -14.99 16.94 -4.46
N ILE A 270 -14.98 15.97 -3.54
CA ILE A 270 -16.16 15.58 -2.79
C ILE A 270 -16.67 16.73 -1.89
N GLN A 271 -15.76 17.51 -1.29
CA GLN A 271 -16.13 18.70 -0.53
C GLN A 271 -16.77 19.79 -1.39
N GLU A 272 -16.28 20.00 -2.62
CA GLU A 272 -16.90 20.92 -3.58
C GLU A 272 -18.26 20.40 -4.07
N PHE A 273 -18.36 19.10 -4.33
CA PHE A 273 -19.57 18.45 -4.78
C PHE A 273 -20.67 18.43 -3.72
N GLN A 274 -20.33 18.29 -2.44
CA GLN A 274 -21.26 18.21 -1.30
C GLN A 274 -22.38 17.16 -1.50
N PRO A 275 -22.06 15.85 -1.48
CA PRO A 275 -23.05 14.80 -1.66
C PRO A 275 -24.07 14.77 -0.52
N GLU A 276 -25.31 14.44 -0.85
CA GLU A 276 -26.40 14.23 0.12
C GLU A 276 -26.43 12.78 0.64
N PHE A 277 -25.90 11.84 -0.16
CA PHE A 277 -25.76 10.43 0.15
C PHE A 277 -24.46 9.88 -0.44
N ILE A 278 -23.77 9.01 0.31
CA ILE A 278 -22.55 8.32 -0.13
C ILE A 278 -22.83 6.82 -0.26
N LEU A 279 -22.55 6.28 -1.44
CA LEU A 279 -22.50 4.85 -1.70
C LEU A 279 -21.04 4.45 -1.87
N ILE A 280 -20.61 3.38 -1.21
CA ILE A 280 -19.24 2.86 -1.32
C ILE A 280 -19.31 1.49 -1.99
N SER A 281 -18.76 1.38 -3.20
CA SER A 281 -18.47 0.11 -3.87
C SER A 281 -17.21 -0.47 -3.21
N ALA A 282 -17.41 -1.39 -2.26
CA ALA A 282 -16.37 -1.86 -1.37
C ALA A 282 -15.81 -3.21 -1.78
N GLY A 283 -14.94 -3.20 -2.79
CA GLY A 283 -14.05 -4.32 -3.07
C GLY A 283 -12.89 -4.37 -2.09
N PHE A 284 -12.49 -5.57 -1.68
CA PHE A 284 -11.34 -5.75 -0.77
C PHE A 284 -10.15 -6.43 -1.44
N ASP A 285 -10.11 -6.44 -2.77
CA ASP A 285 -9.03 -6.99 -3.59
C ASP A 285 -7.86 -6.02 -3.82
N SER A 286 -7.98 -4.76 -3.37
CA SER A 286 -6.84 -3.86 -3.23
C SER A 286 -6.00 -4.16 -1.97
N ALA A 287 -6.46 -5.08 -1.11
CA ALA A 287 -5.78 -5.45 0.13
C ALA A 287 -4.49 -6.24 -0.11
N GLU A 288 -3.52 -6.11 0.81
CA GLU A 288 -2.30 -6.94 0.76
C GLU A 288 -2.65 -8.44 0.81
N GLY A 289 -2.00 -9.20 -0.08
CA GLY A 289 -2.17 -10.65 -0.18
C GLY A 289 -3.36 -11.10 -1.04
N ASP A 290 -4.14 -10.17 -1.61
CA ASP A 290 -5.14 -10.55 -2.60
C ASP A 290 -4.49 -11.12 -3.87
N PRO A 291 -5.02 -12.23 -4.44
CA PRO A 291 -4.41 -12.87 -5.60
C PRO A 291 -4.57 -12.10 -6.92
N LEU A 292 -5.50 -11.14 -7.02
CA LEU A 292 -5.82 -10.46 -8.27
C LEU A 292 -5.31 -9.01 -8.32
N GLY A 293 -5.46 -8.24 -7.24
CA GLY A 293 -5.20 -6.80 -7.27
C GLY A 293 -3.73 -6.38 -7.28
N GLN A 294 -2.85 -7.16 -6.63
CA GLN A 294 -1.41 -6.87 -6.47
C GLN A 294 -1.07 -5.54 -5.77
N CYS A 295 -2.06 -4.90 -5.15
CA CYS A 295 -1.91 -3.73 -4.29
C CYS A 295 -1.73 -4.12 -2.81
N LYS A 296 -1.48 -3.12 -1.97
CA LYS A 296 -1.15 -3.31 -0.55
C LYS A 296 -1.90 -2.34 0.36
N LEU A 297 -3.19 -2.15 0.10
CA LEU A 297 -4.03 -1.38 1.00
C LEU A 297 -4.19 -2.15 2.32
N THR A 298 -3.78 -1.54 3.43
CA THR A 298 -3.91 -2.18 4.75
C THR A 298 -5.30 -1.94 5.33
N TYR A 299 -5.64 -2.69 6.37
CA TYR A 299 -6.93 -2.55 7.06
C TYR A 299 -7.11 -1.16 7.70
N GLU A 300 -6.01 -0.51 8.09
CA GLU A 300 -5.99 0.88 8.55
C GLU A 300 -6.27 1.86 7.41
N GLY A 301 -5.86 1.53 6.18
CA GLY A 301 -6.18 2.31 5.00
C GLY A 301 -7.68 2.30 4.68
N TYR A 302 -8.34 1.13 4.73
CA TYR A 302 -9.79 1.05 4.58
C TYR A 302 -10.53 1.81 5.69
N ALA A 303 -10.07 1.68 6.95
CA ALA A 303 -10.64 2.43 8.07
C ALA A 303 -10.47 3.96 7.86
N TYR A 304 -9.33 4.39 7.34
CA TYR A 304 -9.07 5.79 7.01
C TYR A 304 -10.05 6.33 5.97
N LEU A 305 -10.17 5.65 4.81
CA LEU A 305 -11.07 6.07 3.73
C LEU A 305 -12.52 6.09 4.23
N THR A 306 -12.95 5.05 4.93
CA THR A 306 -14.29 4.97 5.55
C THR A 306 -14.53 6.15 6.49
N ARG A 307 -13.59 6.43 7.40
CA ARG A 307 -13.74 7.50 8.38
C ARG A 307 -13.81 8.86 7.70
N ARG A 308 -12.98 9.10 6.70
CA ARG A 308 -12.94 10.39 5.99
C ARG A 308 -14.17 10.63 5.13
N LEU A 309 -14.75 9.59 4.54
CA LEU A 309 -16.07 9.66 3.91
C LEU A 309 -17.17 9.91 4.94
N MET A 310 -17.08 9.30 6.13
CA MET A 310 -17.99 9.58 7.24
C MET A 310 -17.93 11.04 7.71
N ASP A 311 -16.77 11.67 7.74
CA ASP A 311 -16.65 13.06 8.17
C ASP A 311 -17.40 14.03 7.22
N ILE A 312 -17.63 13.66 5.96
CA ILE A 312 -18.36 14.48 4.98
C ILE A 312 -19.85 14.59 5.30
N THR A 313 -20.47 13.50 5.76
CA THR A 313 -21.90 13.42 6.07
C THR A 313 -22.17 13.26 7.58
N ASN A 314 -21.19 13.56 8.42
CA ASN A 314 -21.26 13.38 9.89
C ASN A 314 -21.67 11.95 10.30
N GLY A 315 -21.17 10.96 9.57
CA GLY A 315 -21.40 9.52 9.79
C GLY A 315 -22.79 9.01 9.40
N LYS A 316 -23.60 9.84 8.73
CA LYS A 316 -24.98 9.53 8.31
C LYS A 316 -25.07 9.39 6.79
N ASN A 317 -26.12 8.78 6.25
CA ASN A 317 -26.36 8.70 4.79
C ASN A 317 -25.21 8.02 4.02
N ILE A 318 -24.66 6.94 4.58
CA ILE A 318 -23.60 6.15 3.97
C ILE A 318 -24.02 4.69 3.89
N LEU A 319 -23.88 4.10 2.71
CA LEU A 319 -24.09 2.69 2.49
C LEU A 319 -22.85 2.08 1.85
N VAL A 320 -22.25 1.12 2.55
CA VAL A 320 -21.15 0.30 2.03
C VAL A 320 -21.74 -0.96 1.41
N VAL A 321 -21.33 -1.32 0.21
CA VAL A 321 -21.80 -2.52 -0.50
C VAL A 321 -20.60 -3.34 -0.94
N LEU A 322 -20.54 -4.60 -0.50
CA LEU A 322 -19.44 -5.51 -0.86
C LEU A 322 -19.38 -5.78 -2.37
N GLU A 323 -18.20 -5.60 -2.97
CA GLU A 323 -17.89 -5.93 -4.37
C GLU A 323 -16.89 -7.12 -4.45
N GLY A 324 -15.63 -6.89 -4.88
CA GLY A 324 -14.55 -7.88 -4.99
C GLY A 324 -13.82 -8.23 -3.67
N GLY A 325 -12.64 -8.85 -3.78
CA GLY A 325 -11.83 -9.36 -2.66
C GLY A 325 -11.85 -10.89 -2.55
N TYR A 326 -10.70 -11.53 -2.73
CA TYR A 326 -10.61 -12.97 -2.99
C TYR A 326 -9.63 -13.70 -2.06
N ASN A 327 -8.81 -12.98 -1.30
CA ASN A 327 -8.15 -13.52 -0.12
C ASN A 327 -9.10 -13.53 1.09
N LEU A 328 -9.46 -14.72 1.57
CA LEU A 328 -10.45 -14.92 2.65
C LEU A 328 -10.02 -14.30 4.00
N GLU A 329 -8.72 -14.19 4.27
CA GLU A 329 -8.22 -13.52 5.47
C GLU A 329 -8.32 -11.99 5.28
N SER A 330 -7.76 -11.47 4.19
CA SER A 330 -7.73 -10.04 3.91
C SER A 330 -9.13 -9.42 3.83
N ILE A 331 -10.08 -10.09 3.14
CA ILE A 331 -11.47 -9.62 3.02
C ILE A 331 -12.17 -9.55 4.40
N SER A 332 -11.88 -10.50 5.30
CA SER A 332 -12.52 -10.57 6.62
C SER A 332 -12.02 -9.46 7.54
N TRP A 333 -10.71 -9.19 7.52
CA TRP A 333 -10.11 -8.09 8.28
C TRP A 333 -10.48 -6.71 7.73
N ALA A 334 -10.52 -6.55 6.41
CA ALA A 334 -10.95 -5.30 5.80
C ALA A 334 -12.43 -5.00 6.12
N ALA A 335 -13.31 -6.01 6.04
CA ALA A 335 -14.71 -5.90 6.45
C ALA A 335 -14.88 -5.55 7.94
N GLU A 336 -14.05 -6.13 8.83
CA GLU A 336 -14.01 -5.73 10.25
C GLU A 336 -13.62 -4.25 10.40
N SER A 337 -12.55 -3.80 9.74
CA SER A 337 -12.10 -2.41 9.80
C SER A 337 -13.19 -1.42 9.39
N VAL A 338 -13.90 -1.73 8.30
CA VAL A 338 -15.03 -0.91 7.83
C VAL A 338 -16.16 -0.91 8.87
N LEU A 339 -16.59 -2.08 9.34
CA LEU A 339 -17.71 -2.16 10.29
C LEU A 339 -17.41 -1.43 11.60
N ARG A 340 -16.21 -1.61 12.18
CA ARG A 340 -15.80 -0.87 13.38
C ARG A 340 -15.80 0.64 13.14
N THR A 341 -15.34 1.08 11.98
CA THR A 341 -15.34 2.51 11.65
C THR A 341 -16.77 3.06 11.56
N LEU A 342 -17.68 2.32 10.91
CA LEU A 342 -19.11 2.69 10.83
C LEU A 342 -19.79 2.75 12.19
N THR A 343 -19.49 1.82 13.11
CA THR A 343 -20.01 1.81 14.47
C THR A 343 -19.39 2.89 15.35
N GLY A 344 -18.23 3.44 14.97
CA GLY A 344 -17.45 4.42 15.74
C GLY A 344 -16.48 3.76 16.73
N GLU A 345 -16.27 2.45 16.61
CA GLU A 345 -15.26 1.70 17.36
C GLU A 345 -13.87 1.93 16.76
N ALA A 346 -12.82 1.69 17.57
CA ALA A 346 -11.45 1.71 17.08
C ALA A 346 -11.22 0.53 16.11
N PHE A 347 -10.64 0.79 14.95
CA PHE A 347 -10.26 -0.25 13.99
C PHE A 347 -9.11 -1.13 14.55
N PRO A 348 -9.04 -2.43 14.20
CA PRO A 348 -7.95 -3.28 14.62
C PRO A 348 -6.66 -2.87 13.88
N LEU A 349 -5.53 -2.99 14.56
CA LEU A 349 -4.23 -2.94 13.90
C LEU A 349 -3.85 -4.37 13.53
N GLU A 350 -2.98 -4.53 12.53
CA GLU A 350 -2.27 -5.79 12.36
C GLU A 350 -1.69 -6.30 13.70
N LYS A 351 -1.66 -7.64 13.88
CA LYS A 351 -1.12 -8.27 15.08
C LYS A 351 0.27 -7.75 15.41
N GLY A 352 0.38 -7.01 16.52
CA GLY A 352 1.66 -6.51 17.06
C GLY A 352 2.01 -5.06 16.72
N GLN A 353 1.13 -4.31 16.03
CA GLN A 353 1.35 -2.88 15.78
C GLN A 353 0.78 -1.97 16.89
N ARG A 354 1.25 -0.72 16.97
CA ARG A 354 0.84 0.31 17.95
C ARG A 354 -0.42 1.04 17.47
N LYS A 355 -1.38 1.30 18.38
CA LYS A 355 -2.57 2.13 18.09
C LYS A 355 -2.15 3.46 17.48
N CYS A 356 -2.68 3.74 16.29
CA CYS A 356 -2.40 4.92 15.50
C CYS A 356 -3.74 5.63 15.22
N SER A 357 -3.80 6.93 15.45
CA SER A 357 -4.95 7.74 15.09
C SER A 357 -5.01 7.97 13.57
N ILE A 358 -6.19 8.30 13.04
CA ILE A 358 -6.37 8.69 11.64
C ILE A 358 -5.45 9.86 11.25
N GLN A 359 -5.26 10.82 12.15
CA GLN A 359 -4.37 11.95 11.91
C GLN A 359 -2.90 11.53 11.84
N GLU A 360 -2.44 10.68 12.77
CA GLU A 360 -1.08 10.12 12.71
C GLU A 360 -0.85 9.29 11.44
N LEU A 361 -1.87 8.57 10.96
CA LEU A 361 -1.79 7.82 9.71
C LEU A 361 -1.64 8.77 8.51
N LYS A 362 -2.41 9.86 8.45
CA LYS A 362 -2.26 10.91 7.42
C LYS A 362 -0.89 11.57 7.45
N ASP A 363 -0.40 11.89 8.64
CA ASP A 363 0.83 12.69 8.82
C ASP A 363 2.11 11.88 8.57
N ARG A 364 2.03 10.55 8.52
CA ARG A 364 3.20 9.68 8.33
C ARG A 364 3.34 9.09 6.93
N ILE A 365 2.38 9.29 6.03
CA ILE A 365 2.40 8.65 4.71
C ILE A 365 3.65 9.07 3.93
N GLN A 366 4.20 8.12 3.18
CA GLN A 366 5.33 8.32 2.28
C GLN A 366 4.98 7.77 0.88
N PRO A 367 4.09 8.44 0.13
CA PRO A 367 3.65 7.97 -1.16
C PRO A 367 4.85 7.83 -2.11
N ASN A 368 4.85 6.75 -2.87
CA ASN A 368 5.84 6.45 -3.88
C ASN A 368 5.44 7.01 -5.25
N ILE A 369 6.28 6.79 -6.27
CA ILE A 369 6.06 7.36 -7.61
C ILE A 369 4.71 6.99 -8.24
N VAL A 370 4.13 5.83 -7.91
CA VAL A 370 2.79 5.41 -8.39
C VAL A 370 1.74 6.41 -7.94
N GLY A 371 1.69 6.72 -6.63
CA GLY A 371 0.75 7.70 -6.09
C GLY A 371 0.97 9.11 -6.62
N PHE A 372 2.24 9.53 -6.72
CA PHE A 372 2.59 10.84 -7.27
C PHE A 372 2.20 11.01 -8.74
N ASN A 373 2.43 10.00 -9.57
CA ASN A 373 2.07 10.05 -10.98
C ASN A 373 0.55 10.09 -11.16
N ALA A 374 -0.18 9.23 -10.45
CA ALA A 374 -1.65 9.22 -10.49
C ALA A 374 -2.23 10.59 -10.11
N VAL A 375 -1.78 11.17 -9.00
CA VAL A 375 -2.20 12.51 -8.56
C VAL A 375 -1.84 13.58 -9.58
N LYS A 376 -0.62 13.56 -10.13
CA LYS A 376 -0.19 14.53 -11.13
C LYS A 376 -1.09 14.50 -12.38
N GLN A 377 -1.39 13.31 -12.90
CA GLN A 377 -2.30 13.13 -14.03
C GLN A 377 -3.70 13.64 -13.69
N CYS A 378 -4.23 13.29 -12.51
CA CYS A 378 -5.54 13.74 -12.04
C CYS A 378 -5.62 15.26 -11.91
N LEU A 379 -4.57 15.94 -11.42
CA LEU A 379 -4.57 17.40 -11.33
C LEU A 379 -4.58 18.07 -12.70
N GLN A 380 -3.86 17.51 -13.67
CA GLN A 380 -3.83 18.01 -15.04
C GLN A 380 -5.19 17.88 -15.71
N GLU A 381 -5.87 16.74 -15.50
CA GLU A 381 -7.17 16.49 -16.13
C GLU A 381 -8.31 17.21 -15.39
N TYR A 382 -8.39 17.07 -14.07
CA TYR A 382 -9.55 17.51 -13.28
C TYR A 382 -9.47 18.95 -12.80
N GLY A 383 -8.29 19.57 -12.81
CA GLY A 383 -8.09 20.95 -12.35
C GLY A 383 -8.89 21.99 -13.12
N GLN A 384 -9.35 21.67 -14.33
CA GLN A 384 -10.23 22.53 -15.13
C GLN A 384 -11.70 22.49 -14.69
N TYR A 385 -12.13 21.44 -13.98
CA TYR A 385 -13.52 21.25 -13.55
C TYR A 385 -13.75 21.61 -12.08
N TRP A 386 -12.73 21.47 -11.23
CA TRP A 386 -12.85 21.57 -9.77
C TRP A 386 -11.89 22.63 -9.20
N LYS A 387 -12.46 23.70 -8.65
CA LYS A 387 -11.68 24.84 -8.14
C LYS A 387 -10.83 24.47 -6.92
N MET A 388 -11.37 23.60 -6.06
CA MET A 388 -10.72 23.18 -4.81
C MET A 388 -9.38 22.47 -5.07
N LEU A 389 -9.17 21.87 -6.25
CA LEU A 389 -7.88 21.25 -6.60
C LEU A 389 -6.74 22.28 -6.76
N GLY A 390 -7.07 23.50 -7.19
CA GLY A 390 -6.12 24.61 -7.29
C GLY A 390 -5.81 25.26 -5.94
N GLU A 391 -6.79 25.36 -5.04
CA GLU A 391 -6.65 26.00 -3.73
C GLU A 391 -5.89 25.13 -2.71
N PHE A 392 -6.15 23.81 -2.72
CA PHE A 392 -5.47 22.87 -1.81
C PHE A 392 -4.03 22.51 -2.26
N GLY A 393 -3.63 22.98 -3.46
CA GLY A 393 -2.63 22.25 -4.24
C GLY A 393 -1.18 22.34 -3.79
N ASN A 394 -0.78 23.39 -3.07
CA ASN A 394 0.65 23.58 -2.78
C ASN A 394 1.04 23.19 -1.35
N GLN A 395 0.13 23.21 -0.38
CA GLN A 395 0.51 23.01 1.02
C GLN A 395 0.61 21.53 1.37
N PHE A 396 -0.38 20.73 0.96
CA PHE A 396 -0.36 19.29 1.23
C PHE A 396 0.83 18.62 0.52
N ASP A 397 1.08 18.96 -0.74
CA ASP A 397 2.25 18.43 -1.48
C ASP A 397 3.57 18.83 -0.83
N LYS A 398 3.71 20.07 -0.33
CA LYS A 398 4.91 20.49 0.42
C LYS A 398 5.08 19.70 1.71
N GLN A 399 4.01 19.47 2.47
CA GLN A 399 4.05 18.67 3.69
C GLN A 399 4.40 17.22 3.38
N MET A 400 3.80 16.64 2.35
CA MET A 400 4.05 15.25 1.93
C MET A 400 5.46 15.06 1.40
N ILE A 401 5.94 15.94 0.52
CA ILE A 401 7.33 15.92 0.05
C ILE A 401 8.27 16.10 1.23
N ARG A 402 7.96 16.98 2.18
CA ARG A 402 8.73 17.13 3.42
C ARG A 402 8.75 15.84 4.23
N ASN A 403 7.60 15.18 4.44
CA ASN A 403 7.54 13.91 5.15
C ASN A 403 8.35 12.84 4.45
N VAL A 404 8.15 12.65 3.14
CA VAL A 404 8.93 11.71 2.33
C VAL A 404 10.42 12.01 2.43
N THR A 405 10.84 13.27 2.38
CA THR A 405 12.26 13.64 2.39
C THR A 405 12.90 13.57 3.80
N GLU A 406 12.20 13.99 4.85
CA GLU A 406 12.70 14.03 6.23
C GLU A 406 12.57 12.68 6.96
N THR A 407 11.59 11.85 6.58
CA THR A 407 11.29 10.57 7.27
C THR A 407 11.64 9.33 6.44
N SER A 408 12.09 9.47 5.18
CA SER A 408 12.45 8.31 4.36
C SER A 408 13.71 7.59 4.87
N GLN A 409 13.46 6.34 5.24
CA GLN A 409 14.34 5.16 5.20
C GLN A 409 15.85 5.44 5.03
N ILE A 410 16.62 5.21 6.09
CA ILE A 410 18.09 5.11 6.04
C ILE A 410 18.54 3.73 5.49
N SER A 411 17.61 2.80 5.26
CA SER A 411 17.91 1.53 4.59
C SER A 411 16.67 0.91 3.96
N ALA A 412 16.85 0.08 2.93
CA ALA A 412 15.83 -0.82 2.39
C ALA A 412 15.56 -2.06 3.29
N GLY A 413 15.87 -1.97 4.59
CA GLY A 413 15.78 -3.02 5.61
C GLY A 413 14.83 -2.69 6.76
N HIS A 414 14.81 -3.53 7.81
CA HIS A 414 13.82 -3.54 8.89
C HIS A 414 13.58 -2.17 9.57
N GLU A 415 12.47 -1.52 9.19
CA GLU A 415 12.02 -0.20 9.65
C GLU A 415 11.79 -0.14 11.18
N LEU A 416 11.41 -1.26 11.81
CA LEU A 416 11.12 -1.35 13.25
C LEU A 416 12.36 -1.23 14.17
N ASN A 417 13.57 -1.24 13.62
CA ASN A 417 14.81 -1.18 14.42
C ASN A 417 15.46 0.20 14.48
N PHE A 418 14.87 1.22 13.84
CA PHE A 418 15.47 2.54 13.73
C PHE A 418 14.54 3.62 14.29
N MET A 419 15.12 4.62 14.95
CA MET A 419 14.45 5.88 15.25
C MET A 419 15.32 7.02 14.73
N ILE A 420 14.72 7.96 14.00
CA ILE A 420 15.42 9.14 13.46
C ILE A 420 15.04 10.34 14.30
N LYS A 421 16.04 11.09 14.78
CA LYS A 421 15.85 12.33 15.54
C LYS A 421 16.80 13.39 14.97
N GLY A 422 16.32 14.14 13.97
CA GLY A 422 17.13 15.15 13.29
C GLY A 422 18.39 14.56 12.66
N ASP A 423 19.55 14.98 13.15
CA ASP A 423 20.88 14.54 12.72
C ASP A 423 21.34 13.21 13.36
N GLN A 424 20.49 12.56 14.16
CA GLN A 424 20.79 11.30 14.85
C GLN A 424 19.97 10.11 14.34
N LEU A 425 20.64 8.98 14.15
CA LEU A 425 20.05 7.67 13.90
C LEU A 425 20.24 6.77 15.13
N TRP A 426 19.14 6.33 15.70
CA TRP A 426 19.12 5.39 16.82
C TRP A 426 18.85 3.99 16.26
N LYS A 427 19.89 3.15 16.20
CA LYS A 427 19.79 1.77 15.71
C LYS A 427 19.69 0.82 16.90
N LYS A 428 18.58 0.07 16.98
CA LYS A 428 18.45 -1.06 17.89
C LYS A 428 19.40 -2.16 17.43
N CYS A 429 20.45 -2.40 18.21
CA CYS A 429 21.54 -3.30 17.85
C CYS A 429 21.48 -4.61 18.65
N LYS A 430 22.09 -5.66 18.10
CA LYS A 430 22.32 -6.91 18.81
C LYS A 430 23.54 -6.77 19.75
N LYS A 431 23.63 -7.64 20.74
CA LYS A 431 24.69 -7.60 21.77
C LYS A 431 26.11 -7.50 21.20
N ASN A 432 26.41 -8.24 20.13
CA ASN A 432 27.75 -8.23 19.52
C ASN A 432 28.07 -6.91 18.82
N GLU A 433 27.10 -6.31 18.12
CA GLU A 433 27.27 -5.01 17.48
C GLU A 433 27.46 -3.90 18.53
N ILE A 434 26.72 -3.96 19.64
CA ILE A 434 26.93 -3.05 20.79
C ILE A 434 28.34 -3.22 21.35
N ALA A 435 28.81 -4.46 21.53
CA ALA A 435 30.17 -4.74 22.03
C ALA A 435 31.25 -4.17 21.10
N PHE A 436 31.08 -4.28 19.78
CA PHE A 436 31.96 -3.66 18.80
C PHE A 436 32.05 -2.13 18.98
N TYR A 437 30.91 -1.44 19.08
CA TYR A 437 30.92 0.02 19.26
C TYR A 437 31.46 0.46 20.64
N LYS A 438 31.30 -0.37 21.68
CA LYS A 438 31.95 -0.14 22.99
C LYS A 438 33.48 -0.28 22.89
N ASP A 439 33.96 -1.29 22.16
CA ASP A 439 35.40 -1.50 21.94
C ASP A 439 36.04 -0.41 21.04
N LEU A 440 35.30 0.10 20.05
CA LEU A 440 35.78 1.10 19.10
C LEU A 440 36.38 2.36 19.77
N ASN A 441 35.85 2.75 20.93
CA ASN A 441 36.33 3.90 21.71
C ASN A 441 37.04 3.50 23.01
N ASN A 442 37.30 2.21 23.23
CA ASN A 442 37.99 1.74 24.43
C ASN A 442 39.50 2.02 24.33
N PRO A 443 40.07 2.89 25.20
CA PRO A 443 41.50 3.21 25.15
C PRO A 443 42.42 2.02 25.46
N ASN A 444 41.87 0.97 26.08
CA ASN A 444 42.57 -0.27 26.44
C ASN A 444 42.28 -1.41 25.46
N SER A 445 41.63 -1.14 24.31
CA SER A 445 41.39 -2.16 23.30
C SER A 445 42.71 -2.69 22.72
N LYS A 446 42.82 -4.01 22.54
CA LYS A 446 43.92 -4.61 21.77
C LYS A 446 43.95 -4.15 20.31
N TYR A 447 42.85 -3.58 19.80
CA TYR A 447 42.74 -3.04 18.45
C TYR A 447 42.81 -1.52 18.39
N LYS A 448 43.33 -0.84 19.42
CA LYS A 448 43.32 0.64 19.52
C LYS A 448 43.77 1.34 18.23
N GLU A 449 44.92 0.98 17.67
CA GLU A 449 45.45 1.61 16.45
C GLU A 449 44.58 1.31 15.22
N GLU A 450 44.06 0.09 15.12
CA GLU A 450 43.13 -0.29 14.06
C GLU A 450 41.81 0.48 14.18
N ASN A 451 41.30 0.65 15.40
CA ASN A 451 40.06 1.35 15.70
C ASN A 451 40.16 2.84 15.32
N GLU A 452 41.28 3.51 15.63
CA GLU A 452 41.51 4.90 15.21
C GLU A 452 41.48 5.06 13.68
N LYS A 453 42.11 4.14 12.94
CA LYS A 453 42.08 4.16 11.47
C LYS A 453 40.71 3.76 10.91
N LEU A 454 40.00 2.84 11.55
CA LEU A 454 38.69 2.37 11.11
C LEU A 454 37.60 3.45 11.21
N LYS A 455 37.65 4.29 12.25
CA LYS A 455 36.66 5.35 12.51
C LYS A 455 36.36 6.23 11.29
N LYS A 456 37.36 6.48 10.42
CA LYS A 456 37.17 7.31 9.20
C LYS A 456 36.12 6.74 8.24
N PHE A 457 35.93 5.42 8.22
CA PHE A 457 34.98 4.74 7.35
C PHE A 457 33.60 4.57 7.97
N LEU A 458 33.46 4.78 9.28
CA LEU A 458 32.22 4.50 10.01
C LEU A 458 31.33 5.73 10.09
N PRO A 459 30.00 5.57 10.24
CA PRO A 459 29.17 6.65 10.73
C PRO A 459 29.69 7.10 12.10
N LYS A 460 29.75 8.41 12.33
CA LYS A 460 30.16 8.97 13.62
C LYS A 460 29.29 8.40 14.74
N LEU A 461 29.92 7.74 15.71
CA LEU A 461 29.27 7.28 16.93
C LEU A 461 29.01 8.48 17.85
N ILE A 462 27.75 8.70 18.20
CA ILE A 462 27.31 9.73 19.13
C ILE A 462 27.25 9.15 20.55
N GLY A 463 26.69 7.95 20.71
CA GLY A 463 26.55 7.31 22.01
C GLY A 463 25.89 5.94 21.97
N ILE A 464 25.71 5.35 23.14
CA ILE A 464 24.93 4.13 23.35
C ILE A 464 23.90 4.44 24.42
N GLU A 465 22.62 4.36 24.07
CA GLU A 465 21.50 4.84 24.89
C GLU A 465 20.54 3.70 25.24
N ASN A 466 19.90 3.80 26.40
CA ASN A 466 18.86 2.86 26.83
C ASN A 466 17.48 3.50 26.71
N TYR A 467 16.57 2.87 25.97
CA TYR A 467 15.19 3.33 25.82
C TYR A 467 14.21 2.15 25.74
N ASN A 468 13.14 2.18 26.54
CA ASN A 468 12.13 1.12 26.61
C ASN A 468 12.72 -0.31 26.73
N ASN A 469 13.68 -0.49 27.65
CA ASN A 469 14.40 -1.76 27.89
C ASN A 469 15.19 -2.30 26.67
N ASN A 470 15.55 -1.44 25.71
CA ASN A 470 16.44 -1.78 24.60
C ASN A 470 17.66 -0.86 24.57
N GLU A 471 18.83 -1.42 24.26
CA GLU A 471 20.05 -0.66 23.96
C GLU A 471 20.06 -0.22 22.48
N TYR A 472 20.36 1.06 22.26
CA TYR A 472 20.48 1.69 20.95
C TYR A 472 21.90 2.20 20.74
N VAL A 473 22.47 1.93 19.56
CA VAL A 473 23.66 2.65 19.10
C VAL A 473 23.18 3.91 18.39
N VAL A 474 23.59 5.07 18.89
CA VAL A 474 23.25 6.38 18.31
C VAL A 474 24.38 6.82 17.39
N LEU A 475 24.07 6.95 16.11
CA LEU A 475 24.99 7.31 15.03
C LEU A 475 24.57 8.64 14.40
N GLU A 476 25.48 9.28 13.68
CA GLU A 476 25.07 10.34 12.75
C GLU A 476 24.06 9.81 11.71
N ASN A 477 23.05 10.62 11.41
CA ASN A 477 22.08 10.34 10.36
C ASN A 477 22.69 10.73 9.01
N LEU A 478 23.09 9.73 8.22
CA LEU A 478 23.69 9.99 6.89
C LEU A 478 22.73 10.63 5.89
N ASN A 479 21.41 10.50 6.10
CA ASN A 479 20.39 11.18 5.29
C ASN A 479 20.22 12.65 5.68
N PHE A 480 20.73 13.10 6.83
CA PHE A 480 20.62 14.50 7.25
C PHE A 480 21.40 15.39 6.28
N GLY A 481 20.72 16.36 5.66
CA GLY A 481 21.25 17.18 4.56
C GLY A 481 21.38 16.46 3.21
N ARG A 482 20.85 15.24 3.08
CA ARG A 482 20.81 14.41 1.84
C ARG A 482 19.44 13.75 1.67
N SER A 483 18.38 14.48 2.00
CA SER A 483 17.01 13.95 2.07
C SER A 483 16.49 13.40 0.73
N LYS A 484 17.04 13.91 -0.38
CA LYS A 484 16.77 13.43 -1.73
C LYS A 484 17.68 12.28 -2.15
N GLY A 485 18.75 11.99 -1.42
CA GLY A 485 19.77 11.03 -1.81
C GLY A 485 19.24 9.60 -2.00
N SER A 486 19.64 8.97 -3.11
CA SER A 486 19.43 7.55 -3.35
C SER A 486 20.44 6.72 -2.57
N ILE A 487 20.05 5.50 -2.18
CA ILE A 487 20.79 4.65 -1.24
C ILE A 487 21.01 3.26 -1.85
N ILE A 488 22.23 2.72 -1.75
CA ILE A 488 22.51 1.30 -1.98
C ILE A 488 23.32 0.72 -0.82
N ASP A 489 22.95 -0.49 -0.39
CA ASP A 489 23.68 -1.30 0.58
C ASP A 489 24.36 -2.48 -0.13
N PHE A 490 25.69 -2.49 -0.13
CA PHE A 490 26.53 -3.57 -0.66
C PHE A 490 26.98 -4.49 0.47
N LYS A 491 26.50 -5.73 0.48
CA LYS A 491 27.00 -6.75 1.43
C LYS A 491 28.33 -7.31 0.95
N LEU A 492 29.34 -7.29 1.81
CA LEU A 492 30.67 -7.80 1.51
C LEU A 492 30.89 -9.23 2.03
N GLY A 493 31.76 -9.95 1.35
CA GLY A 493 32.16 -11.33 1.64
C GLY A 493 31.63 -12.33 0.61
N ARG A 494 32.48 -13.32 0.28
CA ARG A 494 32.12 -14.57 -0.41
C ARG A 494 31.21 -15.45 0.42
N THR A 495 31.39 -15.40 1.73
CA THR A 495 30.55 -16.08 2.71
C THR A 495 30.15 -15.12 3.82
N THR A 496 28.92 -15.26 4.29
CA THR A 496 28.38 -14.60 5.48
C THR A 496 28.14 -15.60 6.61
N LEU A 497 28.69 -16.82 6.49
CA LEU A 497 28.66 -17.84 7.52
C LEU A 497 29.56 -17.45 8.69
N HIS A 498 28.98 -17.47 9.88
CA HIS A 498 29.71 -17.32 11.15
C HIS A 498 29.49 -18.58 11.99
N SER A 499 30.53 -19.03 12.69
CA SER A 499 30.52 -20.26 13.50
C SER A 499 29.41 -20.28 14.56
N SER A 500 29.07 -19.13 15.13
CA SER A 500 27.99 -18.98 16.12
C SER A 500 26.55 -19.06 15.57
N TYR A 501 26.36 -19.29 14.26
CA TYR A 501 25.02 -19.39 13.68
C TYR A 501 24.39 -20.73 14.04
N SER A 502 23.08 -20.74 14.34
CA SER A 502 22.30 -21.99 14.41
C SER A 502 22.29 -22.71 13.06
N ALA A 503 22.03 -24.03 13.06
CA ALA A 503 22.01 -24.82 11.83
C ALA A 503 21.05 -24.26 10.76
N GLU A 504 19.88 -23.78 11.16
CA GLU A 504 18.92 -23.12 10.26
C GLU A 504 19.48 -21.83 9.67
N LYS A 505 20.12 -21.01 10.50
CA LYS A 505 20.69 -19.74 10.06
C LYS A 505 21.92 -19.95 9.15
N GLN A 506 22.71 -20.98 9.40
CA GLN A 506 23.77 -21.41 8.50
C GLN A 506 23.20 -21.79 7.13
N LYS A 507 22.16 -22.64 7.08
CA LYS A 507 21.47 -23.00 5.82
C LYS A 507 20.93 -21.77 5.07
N GLN A 508 20.34 -20.81 5.80
CA GLN A 508 19.84 -19.57 5.20
C GLN A 508 20.96 -18.68 4.64
N ALA A 509 22.05 -18.49 5.39
CA ALA A 509 23.21 -17.72 4.95
C ALA A 509 23.85 -18.37 3.72
N ASP A 510 24.07 -19.69 3.76
CA ASP A 510 24.64 -20.43 2.64
C ASP A 510 23.77 -20.37 1.38
N LYS A 511 22.45 -20.51 1.53
CA LYS A 511 21.49 -20.32 0.43
C LYS A 511 21.57 -18.91 -0.16
N LYS A 512 21.71 -17.88 0.68
CA LYS A 512 21.86 -16.49 0.22
C LYS A 512 23.15 -16.30 -0.57
N ASP A 513 24.27 -16.75 0.01
CA ASP A 513 25.59 -16.60 -0.58
C ASP A 513 25.73 -17.38 -1.90
N THR A 514 25.07 -18.54 -2.00
CA THR A 514 25.07 -19.40 -3.20
C THR A 514 24.20 -18.85 -4.32
N LYS A 515 23.03 -18.30 -3.98
CA LYS A 515 22.13 -17.75 -5.00
C LYS A 515 22.66 -16.43 -5.56
N SER A 516 23.31 -15.62 -4.73
CA SER A 516 23.79 -14.28 -5.10
C SER A 516 25.18 -14.27 -5.73
N THR A 517 25.59 -13.08 -6.15
CA THR A 517 26.95 -12.77 -6.61
C THR A 517 28.03 -12.90 -5.53
N SER A 518 27.66 -13.21 -4.28
CA SER A 518 28.60 -13.22 -3.15
C SER A 518 29.70 -14.24 -3.36
N ARG A 519 29.39 -15.53 -3.59
CA ARG A 519 30.44 -16.55 -3.75
C ARG A 519 31.40 -16.26 -4.90
N GLN A 520 30.88 -15.69 -5.99
CA GLN A 520 31.62 -15.44 -7.24
C GLN A 520 32.46 -14.16 -7.18
N TYR A 521 31.90 -13.07 -6.66
CA TYR A 521 32.52 -11.73 -6.71
C TYR A 521 32.84 -11.14 -5.34
N GLY A 522 32.48 -11.82 -4.26
CA GLY A 522 32.74 -11.36 -2.89
C GLY A 522 31.83 -10.23 -2.43
N TYR A 523 30.81 -9.85 -3.20
CA TYR A 523 29.81 -8.88 -2.78
C TYR A 523 28.46 -9.12 -3.44
N ARG A 524 27.40 -8.56 -2.85
CA ARG A 524 26.04 -8.52 -3.42
C ARG A 524 25.35 -7.23 -3.06
N LEU A 525 24.33 -6.86 -3.82
CA LEU A 525 23.40 -5.81 -3.42
C LEU A 525 22.42 -6.38 -2.38
N SER A 526 22.33 -5.75 -1.21
CA SER A 526 21.47 -6.20 -0.11
C SER A 526 20.23 -5.34 0.08
N GLY A 527 20.22 -4.15 -0.52
CA GLY A 527 19.06 -3.30 -0.70
C GLY A 527 19.39 -2.06 -1.52
N ALA A 528 18.37 -1.47 -2.14
CA ALA A 528 18.48 -0.19 -2.85
C ALA A 528 17.18 0.63 -2.67
N LEU A 529 17.32 1.94 -2.55
CA LEU A 529 16.24 2.93 -2.55
C LEU A 529 16.66 4.03 -3.52
N LEU A 530 16.08 4.06 -4.70
CA LEU A 530 16.33 5.10 -5.69
C LEU A 530 15.21 6.14 -5.62
N LYS A 531 15.62 7.40 -5.70
CA LYS A 531 14.72 8.55 -5.59
C LYS A 531 14.83 9.46 -6.83
N ASN A 532 13.79 10.24 -7.07
CA ASN A 532 13.83 11.34 -8.04
C ASN A 532 14.37 12.64 -7.41
N ASP A 533 14.36 13.72 -8.18
CA ASP A 533 14.81 15.07 -7.81
C ASP A 533 13.97 15.75 -6.71
N LEU A 534 12.77 15.22 -6.44
CA LEU A 534 11.93 15.61 -5.30
C LEU A 534 12.16 14.75 -4.06
N GLY A 535 13.01 13.71 -4.15
CA GLY A 535 13.26 12.76 -3.07
C GLY A 535 12.19 11.66 -2.93
N ILE A 536 11.30 11.53 -3.91
CA ILE A 536 10.23 10.53 -3.95
C ILE A 536 10.82 9.18 -4.38
N PRO A 537 10.49 8.06 -3.69
CA PRO A 537 10.92 6.74 -4.10
C PRO A 537 10.39 6.37 -5.49
N VAL A 538 11.31 6.04 -6.41
CA VAL A 538 10.99 5.57 -7.77
C VAL A 538 11.28 4.09 -7.96
N GLU A 539 12.16 3.53 -7.13
CA GLU A 539 12.48 2.11 -7.17
C GLU A 539 13.00 1.67 -5.80
N ILE A 540 12.45 0.57 -5.27
CA ILE A 540 12.88 0.00 -4.00
C ILE A 540 13.19 -1.48 -4.20
N LEU A 541 14.41 -1.87 -3.85
CA LEU A 541 14.81 -3.27 -3.71
C LEU A 541 14.93 -3.63 -2.23
N LYS A 542 13.96 -4.38 -1.69
CA LYS A 542 13.95 -4.88 -0.31
C LYS A 542 14.51 -6.31 -0.22
N LYS A 543 15.13 -6.65 0.94
CA LYS A 543 15.68 -7.99 1.26
C LYS A 543 14.68 -9.11 0.93
N GLY A 544 15.01 -9.98 -0.02
CA GLY A 544 14.14 -11.09 -0.45
C GLY A 544 14.85 -12.08 -1.39
N THR A 545 14.15 -13.14 -1.80
CA THR A 545 14.71 -14.20 -2.68
C THR A 545 15.15 -13.67 -4.05
N TYR A 546 14.46 -12.65 -4.58
CA TYR A 546 14.77 -12.04 -5.87
C TYR A 546 16.11 -11.29 -5.87
N LEU A 547 16.41 -10.53 -4.81
CA LEU A 547 17.71 -9.85 -4.66
C LEU A 547 18.89 -10.82 -4.72
N LEU A 548 18.68 -12.05 -4.26
CA LEU A 548 19.68 -13.09 -4.34
C LEU A 548 19.92 -13.54 -5.76
N CYS A 549 19.07 -13.24 -6.73
CA CYS A 549 19.20 -13.70 -8.11
C CYS A 549 19.75 -12.62 -9.06
N LEU A 550 20.07 -11.42 -8.57
CA LEU A 550 20.66 -10.38 -9.41
C LEU A 550 22.02 -10.82 -9.96
N SER A 551 22.18 -10.71 -11.27
CA SER A 551 23.44 -10.87 -11.98
C SER A 551 24.36 -9.69 -11.74
N LEU A 552 25.67 -9.86 -12.02
CA LEU A 552 26.63 -8.75 -11.95
C LEU A 552 26.23 -7.58 -12.87
N LYS A 553 25.65 -7.88 -14.04
CA LYS A 553 25.19 -6.87 -14.99
C LYS A 553 24.08 -6.00 -14.41
N GLU A 554 23.10 -6.61 -13.72
CA GLU A 554 22.04 -5.87 -13.05
C GLU A 554 22.59 -5.04 -11.88
N ILE A 555 23.52 -5.59 -11.09
CA ILE A 555 24.20 -4.83 -10.04
C ILE A 555 24.93 -3.61 -10.63
N HIS A 556 25.61 -3.75 -11.76
CA HIS A 556 26.23 -2.62 -12.45
C HIS A 556 25.21 -1.57 -12.90
N GLN A 557 24.00 -1.97 -13.31
CA GLN A 557 22.93 -1.04 -13.61
C GLN A 557 22.50 -0.26 -12.37
N TYR A 558 22.36 -0.92 -11.21
CA TYR A 558 22.05 -0.23 -9.95
C TYR A 558 23.15 0.75 -9.53
N ILE A 559 24.43 0.37 -9.66
CA ILE A 559 25.54 1.29 -9.39
C ILE A 559 25.44 2.51 -10.30
N LYS A 560 25.18 2.33 -11.60
CA LYS A 560 24.96 3.45 -12.53
C LYS A 560 23.80 4.34 -12.09
N LYS A 561 22.64 3.73 -11.78
CA LYS A 561 21.45 4.44 -11.31
C LYS A 561 21.71 5.26 -10.04
N LEU A 562 22.48 4.74 -9.06
CA LEU A 562 22.84 5.50 -7.86
C LEU A 562 23.58 6.80 -8.19
N PHE A 563 24.48 6.76 -9.18
CA PHE A 563 25.26 7.93 -9.57
C PHE A 563 24.59 8.80 -10.64
N SER A 564 23.40 8.44 -11.12
CA SER A 564 22.62 9.25 -12.07
C SER A 564 21.22 9.65 -11.57
N SER A 565 20.80 9.09 -10.42
CA SER A 565 19.50 9.34 -9.80
C SER A 565 19.31 10.80 -9.42
N ASN A 566 18.08 11.18 -9.07
CA ASN A 566 17.75 12.52 -8.61
C ASN A 566 17.92 13.64 -9.65
N THR A 567 18.07 13.30 -10.94
CA THR A 567 18.16 14.28 -12.03
C THR A 567 17.16 13.96 -13.13
N SER A 568 16.82 14.95 -13.95
CA SER A 568 15.99 14.78 -15.16
C SER A 568 16.65 13.88 -16.22
N HIS A 569 17.93 13.53 -16.04
CA HIS A 569 18.73 12.76 -16.97
C HIS A 569 19.32 11.52 -16.28
N PHE A 570 18.45 10.54 -15.97
CA PHE A 570 18.84 9.26 -15.33
C PHE A 570 19.95 8.48 -16.08
N ASP A 571 20.31 8.88 -17.30
CA ASP A 571 21.36 8.24 -18.10
C ASP A 571 22.75 8.88 -17.94
N GLN A 572 22.85 10.07 -17.33
CA GLN A 572 24.12 10.75 -17.14
C GLN A 572 24.69 10.51 -15.74
N ILE A 573 25.81 9.78 -15.69
CA ILE A 573 26.50 9.47 -14.44
C ILE A 573 27.23 10.72 -13.93
N ASN A 574 26.95 11.11 -12.68
CA ASN A 574 27.73 12.10 -11.95
C ASN A 574 29.09 11.51 -11.56
N ILE A 575 30.13 12.01 -12.21
CA ILE A 575 31.49 11.49 -12.12
C ILE A 575 32.12 11.80 -10.75
N VAL A 576 31.77 12.93 -10.14
CA VAL A 576 32.35 13.38 -8.87
C VAL A 576 32.07 12.41 -7.71
N PRO A 577 30.81 12.10 -7.34
CA PRO A 577 30.53 11.14 -6.27
C PRO A 577 31.02 9.72 -6.61
N LEU A 578 31.05 9.33 -7.89
CA LEU A 578 31.60 8.02 -8.29
C LEU A 578 33.11 7.95 -8.06
N GLN A 579 33.85 9.01 -8.39
CA GLN A 579 35.29 9.10 -8.13
C GLN A 579 35.60 9.03 -6.64
N GLU A 580 34.83 9.74 -5.82
CA GLU A 580 35.00 9.73 -4.36
C GLU A 580 34.60 8.39 -3.75
N PHE A 581 33.63 7.67 -4.32
CA PHE A 581 33.33 6.30 -3.91
C PHE A 581 34.47 5.34 -4.26
N ILE A 582 35.10 5.49 -5.42
CA ILE A 582 36.28 4.71 -5.82
C ILE A 582 37.42 4.95 -4.82
N LYS A 583 37.70 6.22 -4.48
CA LYS A 583 38.71 6.59 -3.48
C LYS A 583 38.41 5.99 -2.10
N PHE A 584 37.15 6.07 -1.65
CA PHE A 584 36.72 5.42 -0.40
C PHE A 584 37.01 3.91 -0.40
N LEU A 585 36.72 3.22 -1.51
CA LEU A 585 36.99 1.79 -1.65
C LEU A 585 38.49 1.46 -1.67
N GLU A 586 39.31 2.30 -2.31
CA GLU A 586 40.77 2.14 -2.33
C GLU A 586 41.36 2.29 -0.92
N GLU A 587 40.94 3.32 -0.18
CA GLU A 587 41.39 3.52 1.20
C GLU A 587 40.91 2.41 2.14
N LEU A 588 39.67 1.93 1.96
CA LEU A 588 39.12 0.83 2.76
C LEU A 588 39.84 -0.49 2.47
N LEU A 589 40.20 -0.71 1.21
CA LEU A 589 40.99 -1.86 0.81
C LEU A 589 42.38 -1.83 1.47
N ASP A 590 43.06 -0.70 1.40
CA ASP A 590 44.38 -0.49 2.04
C ASP A 590 44.32 -0.77 3.55
N PHE A 591 43.27 -0.27 4.23
CA PHE A 591 43.05 -0.59 5.64
C PHE A 591 42.94 -2.10 5.89
N HIS A 592 42.15 -2.82 5.07
CA HIS A 592 41.97 -4.25 5.26
C HIS A 592 43.22 -5.08 4.91
N GLU A 593 44.03 -4.65 3.95
CA GLU A 593 45.26 -5.35 3.55
C GLU A 593 46.42 -5.10 4.51
N ASN A 594 46.57 -3.85 4.97
CA ASN A 594 47.80 -3.40 5.61
C ASN A 594 47.65 -3.15 7.11
N VAL A 595 46.42 -2.95 7.62
CA VAL A 595 46.19 -2.58 9.02
C VAL A 595 45.38 -3.65 9.76
N ASN A 596 44.20 -3.96 9.26
CA ASN A 596 43.19 -4.76 9.96
C ASN A 596 43.61 -6.20 10.25
N THR A 597 43.54 -6.64 11.49
CA THR A 597 43.80 -8.04 11.89
C THR A 597 42.52 -8.81 12.23
N ARG A 598 41.35 -8.16 12.17
CA ARG A 598 40.07 -8.77 12.52
C ARG A 598 39.35 -9.36 11.32
N GLN A 599 38.49 -10.34 11.58
CA GLN A 599 37.53 -10.86 10.62
C GLN A 599 36.23 -10.04 10.66
N PHE A 600 35.73 -9.61 9.51
CA PHE A 600 34.49 -8.82 9.36
C PHE A 600 33.43 -9.66 8.63
N ILE A 601 32.72 -10.51 9.38
CA ILE A 601 31.70 -11.38 8.79
C ILE A 601 30.41 -10.60 8.61
N ALA A 602 29.91 -10.58 7.37
CA ALA A 602 28.64 -9.97 7.03
C ALA A 602 28.59 -8.46 7.40
N SER A 603 29.59 -7.70 6.96
CA SER A 603 29.58 -6.23 6.95
C SER A 603 29.09 -5.68 5.62
N SER A 604 28.71 -4.41 5.59
CA SER A 604 28.10 -3.75 4.44
C SER A 604 28.74 -2.39 4.16
N ILE A 605 28.80 -1.99 2.89
CA ILE A 605 29.07 -0.59 2.51
C ILE A 605 27.75 0.05 2.13
N MET A 606 27.39 1.13 2.81
CA MET A 606 26.25 1.97 2.47
C MET A 606 26.73 3.17 1.68
N ALA A 607 26.14 3.36 0.50
CA ALA A 607 26.40 4.49 -0.37
C ALA A 607 25.13 5.32 -0.54
N ILE A 608 25.24 6.61 -0.25
CA ILE A 608 24.16 7.59 -0.38
C ILE A 608 24.64 8.68 -1.33
N VAL A 609 23.88 8.94 -2.38
CA VAL A 609 24.23 9.95 -3.39
C VAL A 609 23.02 10.82 -3.65
N ASP A 610 23.16 12.11 -3.37
CA ASP A 610 22.23 13.17 -3.69
C ASP A 610 22.83 14.05 -4.79
N ASN A 611 22.48 13.73 -6.04
CA ASN A 611 22.96 14.49 -7.19
C ASN A 611 22.35 15.89 -7.29
N THR A 612 21.22 16.17 -6.61
CA THR A 612 20.62 17.52 -6.64
C THR A 612 21.44 18.52 -5.86
N ASN A 613 22.00 18.08 -4.73
CA ASN A 613 22.80 18.94 -3.84
C ASN A 613 24.32 18.68 -3.97
N ASN A 614 24.73 17.86 -4.95
CA ASN A 614 26.10 17.37 -5.13
C ASN A 614 26.72 16.86 -3.80
N SER A 615 25.92 16.12 -3.03
CA SER A 615 26.26 15.63 -1.69
C SER A 615 26.20 14.12 -1.66
N TYR A 616 27.10 13.49 -0.93
CA TYR A 616 27.18 12.04 -0.83
C TYR A 616 27.70 11.62 0.55
N ALA A 617 27.47 10.35 0.89
CA ALA A 617 28.02 9.70 2.07
C ALA A 617 28.29 8.24 1.76
N PHE A 618 29.52 7.80 2.01
CA PHE A 618 29.95 6.41 1.86
C PHE A 618 30.46 5.93 3.21
N LYS A 619 29.81 4.92 3.78
CA LYS A 619 30.13 4.43 5.12
C LYS A 619 30.12 2.91 5.18
N TYR A 620 31.07 2.37 5.93
CA TYR A 620 31.10 0.96 6.30
C TYR A 620 30.21 0.74 7.52
N ILE A 621 29.33 -0.26 7.46
CA ILE A 621 28.27 -0.51 8.44
C ILE A 621 28.09 -2.03 8.69
N ASP A 622 27.21 -2.38 9.63
CA ASP A 622 26.85 -3.74 10.04
C ASP A 622 28.01 -4.53 10.70
N PHE A 623 28.24 -4.31 12.00
CA PHE A 623 29.38 -4.88 12.72
C PHE A 623 29.01 -5.97 13.73
N ASN A 624 27.90 -6.67 13.49
CA ASN A 624 27.40 -7.66 14.44
C ASN A 624 28.25 -8.95 14.53
N TYR A 625 29.16 -9.18 13.58
CA TYR A 625 30.04 -10.35 13.57
C TYR A 625 31.47 -9.95 13.20
N VAL A 626 32.08 -9.12 14.03
CA VAL A 626 33.49 -8.74 13.95
C VAL A 626 34.26 -9.38 15.10
N GLY A 627 35.39 -10.01 14.82
CA GLY A 627 36.17 -10.72 15.84
C GLY A 627 37.53 -11.20 15.36
N ASP A 628 38.20 -12.00 16.18
CA ASP A 628 39.48 -12.62 15.81
C ASP A 628 39.29 -13.69 14.73
N HIS A 629 40.36 -13.94 13.96
CA HIS A 629 40.44 -15.11 13.11
C HIS A 629 40.49 -16.39 13.95
N PRO A 630 39.93 -17.52 13.45
CA PRO A 630 40.15 -18.83 14.08
C PRO A 630 41.65 -19.14 14.23
N GLU A 631 42.02 -19.93 15.23
CA GLU A 631 43.40 -20.38 15.42
C GLU A 631 43.93 -21.05 14.14
N GLY A 632 45.13 -20.67 13.70
CA GLY A 632 45.73 -21.13 12.44
C GLY A 632 45.12 -20.50 11.17
N GLY A 633 44.21 -19.54 11.32
CA GLY A 633 43.60 -18.78 10.22
C GLY A 633 44.54 -17.75 9.57
N PRO A 634 44.09 -17.10 8.49
CA PRO A 634 44.88 -16.07 7.81
C PRO A 634 45.08 -14.84 8.70
N GLN A 635 46.19 -14.11 8.50
CA GLN A 635 46.49 -12.87 9.24
C GLN A 635 45.59 -11.68 8.85
N ARG A 636 44.94 -11.77 7.68
CA ARG A 636 44.03 -10.76 7.12
C ARG A 636 42.73 -11.45 6.71
N ASP A 637 41.66 -10.68 6.48
CA ASP A 637 40.37 -11.21 6.06
C ASP A 637 40.26 -11.31 4.52
N PRO A 638 40.62 -12.45 3.89
CA PRO A 638 40.55 -12.60 2.44
C PRO A 638 39.12 -12.49 1.90
N ASN A 639 38.11 -12.70 2.75
CA ASN A 639 36.71 -12.72 2.36
C ASN A 639 36.22 -11.31 2.00
N VAL A 640 36.47 -10.35 2.90
CA VAL A 640 36.10 -8.95 2.71
C VAL A 640 37.02 -8.27 1.70
N ILE A 641 38.33 -8.52 1.76
CA ILE A 641 39.31 -7.99 0.79
C ILE A 641 38.91 -8.34 -0.64
N PHE A 642 38.54 -9.60 -0.90
CA PHE A 642 38.09 -10.03 -2.22
C PHE A 642 36.83 -9.28 -2.67
N GLY A 643 35.86 -9.07 -1.76
CA GLY A 643 34.65 -8.30 -2.05
C GLY A 643 34.93 -6.84 -2.42
N ILE A 644 35.76 -6.15 -1.64
CA ILE A 644 36.13 -4.75 -1.88
C ILE A 644 36.84 -4.62 -3.22
N LYS A 645 37.81 -5.50 -3.52
CA LYS A 645 38.55 -5.50 -4.81
C LYS A 645 37.62 -5.59 -6.02
N ASN A 646 36.70 -6.54 -6.02
CA ASN A 646 35.77 -6.74 -7.15
C ASN A 646 34.73 -5.61 -7.28
N LEU A 647 34.26 -5.05 -6.15
CA LEU A 647 33.39 -3.87 -6.17
C LEU A 647 34.14 -2.65 -6.72
N LEU A 648 35.37 -2.42 -6.27
CA LEU A 648 36.24 -1.37 -6.78
C LEU A 648 36.46 -1.49 -8.30
N GLU A 649 36.77 -2.69 -8.79
CA GLU A 649 36.93 -2.95 -10.22
C GLU A 649 35.64 -2.65 -11.00
N SER A 650 34.49 -3.04 -10.46
CA SER A 650 33.18 -2.73 -11.05
C SER A 650 32.93 -1.22 -11.16
N CYS A 651 33.23 -0.47 -10.09
CA CYS A 651 33.11 0.99 -10.09
C CYS A 651 34.08 1.64 -11.08
N LYS A 652 35.33 1.19 -11.15
CA LYS A 652 36.33 1.68 -12.13
C LYS A 652 35.89 1.44 -13.58
N LYS A 653 35.33 0.27 -13.88
CA LYS A 653 34.76 -0.02 -15.21
C LYS A 653 33.64 0.95 -15.58
N ILE A 654 32.73 1.23 -14.63
CA ILE A 654 31.63 2.19 -14.84
C ILE A 654 32.17 3.60 -15.05
N TYR A 655 33.13 4.03 -14.22
CA TYR A 655 33.77 5.35 -14.30
C TYR A 655 34.45 5.57 -15.65
N ASN A 656 35.27 4.63 -16.10
CA ASN A 656 35.95 4.71 -17.40
C ASN A 656 34.94 4.74 -18.57
N SER A 657 33.86 3.94 -18.48
CA SER A 657 32.79 3.97 -19.47
C SER A 657 32.06 5.32 -19.51
N ALA A 658 31.91 6.01 -18.38
CA ALA A 658 31.26 7.32 -18.29
C ALA A 658 32.14 8.43 -18.90
N LEU A 659 33.45 8.41 -18.64
CA LEU A 659 34.40 9.37 -19.22
C LEU A 659 34.44 9.28 -20.75
N ASN A 660 34.49 8.06 -21.29
CA ASN A 660 34.53 7.83 -22.74
C ASN A 660 33.26 8.30 -23.46
N LYS A 661 32.10 8.31 -22.78
CA LYS A 661 30.85 8.87 -23.31
C LYS A 661 30.79 10.40 -23.26
N LYS A 662 31.54 11.04 -22.35
CA LYS A 662 31.60 12.51 -22.22
C LYS A 662 32.60 13.14 -23.21
N ALA A 663 33.57 12.35 -23.68
CA ALA A 663 34.58 12.75 -24.66
C ALA A 663 34.12 12.57 -26.13
N LYS A 664 33.00 11.90 -26.35
CA LYS A 664 32.28 11.80 -27.62
C LYS A 664 31.09 12.72 -27.58
#